data_AF-A0A1F9L3I5-F1
#
_entry.id   AF-A0A1F9L3I5-F1
#
_cell.length_a   1.000
_cell.length_b   1.000
_cell.length_c   1.000
_cell.angle_alpha   90.00
_cell.angle_beta   90.00
_cell.angle_gamma   90.00
#
_symmetry.space_group_name_H-M   'P 1'
#
loop_
_entity.id
_entity.type
_entity.pdbx_description
1 polymer ?
#
loop_
_entity_poly.entity_id
_entity_poly.type
_entity_poly.pdbx_seq_one_letter_code
_entity_poly.pdbx_strand_id
1 'polypeptide(L)'
;MATTPSTNPAGIGPASVPFFLALIVAGLAGNYFKFPIFLNIDFLFGSIFAMLALQFFGLGRGIAAAAIIAGYTYFLWNHPYAIIILTAEVAAVGWLIERRKMGMVLADTLFWLIIGMPLVFFFYHSAMHVPLTNTSIIMVKQAVNGIANALIARLIFTGYALRSHSVLTSYREIIYNLLVFFVLIPALLLLAVGSKTDFAETDRHIRTTLSQDSRRVSDRVETWVMNRKTAILNLAEMAASRSPQQMQPYLEQTKKSDVSLKRIGLVDKEARTIAFFPLIDDLGQSNIGKNYADRPFVPILKQTLKPMLSEVVMARSGVPMPMVAMLAPVVVGGEYRGYVAGILSLEQIREHLAKSTDKHAMLYTLVDNNGNTIMSNRADQKVMTPFVRGKGTLSRLDNEIDQWTPSLPPNTPPTERWQKSFYVAETAIGKLAEWKLVLEQPVAPFQKTLYDNYTGKLTILFLILLGALGLAELLSRRIVLTLEQLRLITHDLPGRLATESKKIPWPESGVQEANHLINNFKMMGYLLSEQFDEIRQINESLEQRVEERTRELRESEEKFRTVADYTYGWELWETSEGSCLYCSPSCERVTGYSPEAFKTDSGLLERLIHPEDLPKWKAHHARVHYDPETREVRHGFANELEFRIKHRIRSGTSHLEPGHHRAQKPGGRGREKQKSGGPWYSGRRHRP
;
A
#
# COMPACT_ATOMS: atom_id res chain seq x y z
N MET A 1 -14.67 -28.25 -18.55
CA MET A 1 -13.25 -28.19 -18.11
C MET A 1 -12.52 -27.26 -19.04
N ALA A 2 -11.57 -26.45 -18.55
CA ALA A 2 -10.77 -25.54 -19.39
C ALA A 2 -9.28 -25.72 -19.05
N THR A 3 -8.43 -25.70 -20.06
CA THR A 3 -6.97 -25.81 -19.90
C THR A 3 -6.42 -24.58 -19.20
N THR A 4 -5.59 -24.81 -18.17
CA THR A 4 -4.91 -23.73 -17.45
C THR A 4 -3.85 -23.07 -18.35
N PRO A 5 -3.90 -21.74 -18.59
CA PRO A 5 -2.76 -21.04 -19.17
C PRO A 5 -1.59 -21.09 -18.16
N SER A 6 -0.39 -21.35 -18.66
CA SER A 6 0.83 -21.44 -17.84
C SER A 6 1.11 -20.13 -17.11
N THR A 7 1.40 -20.21 -15.81
CA THR A 7 1.63 -19.03 -14.95
C THR A 7 3.00 -18.40 -15.17
N ASN A 8 3.17 -17.69 -16.28
CA ASN A 8 4.27 -16.76 -16.50
C ASN A 8 3.69 -15.43 -17.04
N PRO A 9 3.30 -14.47 -16.18
CA PRO A 9 2.42 -13.35 -16.54
C PRO A 9 3.08 -12.24 -17.37
N ALA A 10 4.33 -12.42 -17.80
CA ALA A 10 4.99 -11.57 -18.78
C ALA A 10 5.95 -12.41 -19.63
N GLY A 11 5.95 -12.19 -20.95
CA GLY A 11 6.87 -12.83 -21.90
C GLY A 11 8.30 -12.29 -21.82
N ILE A 12 8.89 -12.29 -20.63
CA ILE A 12 10.25 -11.76 -20.40
C ILE A 12 11.27 -12.82 -20.80
N GLY A 13 11.85 -12.67 -21.99
CA GLY A 13 12.94 -13.50 -22.50
C GLY A 13 14.29 -13.27 -21.77
N PRO A 14 15.44 -13.48 -22.44
CA PRO A 14 16.76 -13.40 -21.81
C PRO A 14 17.13 -12.02 -21.23
N ALA A 15 16.39 -10.96 -21.55
CA ALA A 15 16.49 -9.64 -20.89
C ALA A 15 16.04 -9.63 -19.40
N SER A 16 15.58 -10.76 -18.86
CA SER A 16 15.08 -10.89 -17.49
C SER A 16 16.11 -10.61 -16.39
N VAL A 17 17.36 -11.04 -16.54
CA VAL A 17 18.37 -10.89 -15.46
C VAL A 17 18.82 -9.43 -15.25
N PRO A 18 19.16 -8.64 -16.31
CA PRO A 18 19.50 -7.23 -16.12
C PRO A 18 18.39 -6.41 -15.46
N PHE A 19 17.12 -6.65 -15.82
CA PHE A 19 15.98 -5.96 -15.21
C PHE A 19 15.79 -6.34 -13.72
N PHE A 20 15.97 -7.61 -13.37
CA PHE A 20 15.94 -8.06 -11.97
C PHE A 20 17.04 -7.40 -11.12
N LEU A 21 18.26 -7.32 -11.65
CA LEU A 21 19.38 -6.64 -10.99
C LEU A 21 19.13 -5.12 -10.86
N ALA A 22 18.55 -4.48 -11.88
CA ALA A 22 18.17 -3.07 -11.83
C ALA A 22 17.14 -2.78 -10.72
N LEU A 23 16.16 -3.66 -10.50
CA LEU A 23 15.23 -3.52 -9.36
C LEU A 23 15.94 -3.67 -8.01
N ILE A 24 16.92 -4.58 -7.87
CA ILE A 24 17.71 -4.71 -6.64
C ILE A 24 18.54 -3.45 -6.37
N VAL A 25 19.23 -2.92 -7.39
CA VAL A 25 20.02 -1.68 -7.28
C VAL A 25 19.12 -0.49 -6.92
N ALA A 26 17.95 -0.36 -7.57
CA ALA A 26 16.99 0.68 -7.25
C ALA A 26 16.38 0.53 -5.84
N GLY A 27 16.18 -0.71 -5.37
CA GLY A 27 15.74 -0.99 -4.00
C GLY A 27 16.76 -0.62 -2.94
N LEU A 28 18.04 -0.94 -3.18
CA LEU A 28 19.16 -0.51 -2.33
C LEU A 28 19.29 1.02 -2.31
N ALA A 29 19.21 1.66 -3.48
CA ALA A 29 19.17 3.13 -3.58
C ALA A 29 17.97 3.74 -2.86
N GLY A 30 16.79 3.11 -2.92
CA GLY A 30 15.58 3.53 -2.18
C GLY A 30 15.69 3.39 -0.65
N ASN A 31 16.61 2.57 -0.15
CA ASN A 31 16.97 2.52 1.27
C ASN A 31 18.12 3.47 1.63
N TYR A 32 18.94 3.86 0.66
CA TYR A 32 19.99 4.89 0.80
C TYR A 32 19.38 6.31 0.84
N PHE A 33 18.58 6.69 -0.15
CA PHE A 33 17.85 7.96 -0.27
C PHE A 33 16.58 8.02 0.61
N LYS A 34 16.64 7.37 1.78
CA LYS A 34 15.55 7.31 2.77
C LYS A 34 15.05 8.71 3.15
N PHE A 35 13.74 8.85 3.36
CA PHE A 35 13.11 10.14 3.60
C PHE A 35 12.70 10.31 5.08
N PRO A 36 13.26 11.29 5.82
CA PRO A 36 12.91 11.49 7.22
C PRO A 36 11.51 12.11 7.35
N ILE A 37 10.56 11.32 7.85
CA ILE A 37 9.17 11.75 8.05
C ILE A 37 9.01 12.53 9.35
N PHE A 38 9.70 12.13 10.43
CA PHE A 38 9.59 12.77 11.74
C PHE A 38 10.80 12.40 12.60
N LEU A 39 11.52 13.39 13.16
CA LEU A 39 12.66 13.20 14.09
C LEU A 39 13.64 12.05 13.73
N ASN A 40 14.13 12.01 12.48
CA ASN A 40 15.02 10.96 11.96
C ASN A 40 14.44 9.53 12.01
N ILE A 41 13.11 9.39 12.10
CA ILE A 41 12.41 8.16 11.70
C ILE A 41 12.24 8.21 10.19
N ASP A 42 13.01 7.35 9.52
CA ASP A 42 13.13 7.32 8.07
C ASP A 42 12.08 6.40 7.42
N PHE A 43 11.43 6.90 6.37
CA PHE A 43 10.70 6.10 5.41
C PHE A 43 11.67 5.46 4.42
N LEU A 44 11.53 4.16 4.19
CA LEU A 44 12.42 3.35 3.37
C LEU A 44 11.68 2.90 2.11
N PHE A 45 12.18 3.25 0.92
CA PHE A 45 11.50 2.97 -0.35
C PHE A 45 11.87 1.59 -0.95
N GLY A 46 12.82 0.85 -0.35
CA GLY A 46 13.36 -0.37 -0.95
C GLY A 46 12.33 -1.48 -1.17
N SER A 47 11.34 -1.66 -0.29
CA SER A 47 10.33 -2.72 -0.48
C SER A 47 9.38 -2.45 -1.65
N ILE A 48 9.31 -1.21 -2.20
CA ILE A 48 8.64 -0.95 -3.49
C ILE A 48 9.24 -1.84 -4.59
N PHE A 49 10.57 -1.88 -4.66
CA PHE A 49 11.28 -2.62 -5.70
C PHE A 49 11.29 -4.13 -5.45
N ALA A 50 11.23 -4.56 -4.18
CA ALA A 50 11.00 -5.96 -3.83
C ALA A 50 9.59 -6.43 -4.23
N MET A 51 8.56 -5.60 -4.01
CA MET A 51 7.18 -5.87 -4.43
C MET A 51 7.01 -5.81 -5.97
N LEU A 52 7.77 -4.97 -6.67
CA LEU A 52 7.88 -5.02 -8.14
C LEU A 52 8.56 -6.31 -8.60
N ALA A 53 9.66 -6.72 -7.96
CA ALA A 53 10.35 -7.97 -8.29
C ALA A 53 9.45 -9.20 -8.08
N LEU A 54 8.66 -9.21 -7.02
CA LEU A 54 7.62 -10.23 -6.78
C LEU A 54 6.59 -10.29 -7.92
N GLN A 55 6.11 -9.14 -8.41
CA GLN A 55 5.11 -9.09 -9.50
C GLN A 55 5.66 -9.48 -10.86
N PHE A 56 6.92 -9.11 -11.18
CA PHE A 56 7.54 -9.42 -12.48
C PHE A 56 8.20 -10.80 -12.55
N PHE A 57 8.69 -11.33 -11.42
CA PHE A 57 9.53 -12.53 -11.40
C PHE A 57 9.04 -13.65 -10.47
N GLY A 58 7.90 -13.47 -9.79
CA GLY A 58 7.28 -14.48 -8.92
C GLY A 58 7.96 -14.65 -7.56
N LEU A 59 7.37 -15.53 -6.74
CA LEU A 59 7.64 -15.66 -5.30
C LEU A 59 9.13 -15.80 -4.96
N GLY A 60 9.82 -16.80 -5.51
CA GLY A 60 11.22 -17.10 -5.14
C GLY A 60 12.20 -15.96 -5.47
N ARG A 61 12.04 -15.31 -6.62
CA ARG A 61 12.88 -14.16 -7.01
C ARG A 61 12.50 -12.89 -6.24
N GLY A 62 11.21 -12.68 -5.95
CA GLY A 62 10.74 -11.61 -5.07
C GLY A 62 11.35 -11.69 -3.66
N ILE A 63 11.32 -12.88 -3.05
CA ILE A 63 11.94 -13.13 -1.73
C ILE A 63 13.46 -12.88 -1.76
N ALA A 64 14.16 -13.36 -2.80
CA ALA A 64 15.60 -13.12 -2.95
C ALA A 64 15.93 -11.62 -3.07
N ALA A 65 15.17 -10.86 -3.87
CA ALA A 65 15.32 -9.42 -3.96
C ALA A 65 15.02 -8.73 -2.63
N ALA A 66 13.96 -9.14 -1.92
CA ALA A 66 13.60 -8.60 -0.61
C ALA A 66 14.73 -8.75 0.41
N ALA A 67 15.31 -9.95 0.53
CA ALA A 67 16.41 -10.21 1.45
C ALA A 67 17.66 -9.36 1.15
N ILE A 68 18.04 -9.21 -0.14
CA ILE A 68 19.19 -8.40 -0.55
C ILE A 68 18.94 -6.91 -0.28
N ILE A 69 17.78 -6.39 -0.71
CA ILE A 69 17.41 -4.98 -0.53
C ILE A 69 17.29 -4.62 0.98
N ALA A 70 16.67 -5.51 1.77
CA ALA A 70 16.54 -5.33 3.20
C ALA A 70 17.87 -5.48 3.94
N GLY A 71 18.86 -6.20 3.39
CA GLY A 71 20.21 -6.33 3.95
C GLY A 71 20.88 -4.99 4.30
N TYR A 72 20.60 -3.93 3.53
CA TYR A 72 21.09 -2.58 3.82
C TYR A 72 20.59 -2.01 5.17
N THR A 73 19.44 -2.48 5.69
CA THR A 73 18.92 -2.04 6.99
C THR A 73 19.82 -2.43 8.17
N TYR A 74 20.69 -3.44 8.01
CA TYR A 74 21.71 -3.76 9.01
C TYR A 74 22.70 -2.61 9.21
N PHE A 75 23.14 -1.95 8.13
CA PHE A 75 24.02 -0.78 8.20
C PHE A 75 23.30 0.48 8.70
N LEU A 76 21.98 0.60 8.47
CA LEU A 76 21.18 1.72 8.96
C LEU A 76 20.88 1.64 10.46
N TRP A 77 20.58 0.44 10.98
CA TRP A 77 20.01 0.24 12.31
C TRP A 77 20.83 -0.68 13.23
N ASN A 78 21.96 -1.21 12.77
CA ASN A 78 22.90 -2.07 13.51
C ASN A 78 22.30 -3.39 14.06
N HIS A 79 21.17 -3.84 13.51
CA HIS A 79 20.51 -5.10 13.91
C HIS A 79 19.83 -5.81 12.72
N PRO A 80 19.77 -7.16 12.70
CA PRO A 80 19.28 -7.92 11.54
C PRO A 80 17.75 -8.04 11.45
N TYR A 81 16.99 -7.70 12.50
CA TYR A 81 15.56 -8.03 12.61
C TYR A 81 14.69 -7.45 11.48
N ALA A 82 15.05 -6.28 10.95
CA ALA A 82 14.38 -5.67 9.81
C ALA A 82 14.50 -6.50 8.52
N ILE A 83 15.60 -7.23 8.33
CA ILE A 83 15.79 -8.16 7.20
C ILE A 83 14.76 -9.29 7.29
N ILE A 84 14.58 -9.85 8.48
CA ILE A 84 13.61 -10.94 8.74
C ILE A 84 12.20 -10.47 8.42
N ILE A 85 11.80 -9.31 8.95
CA ILE A 85 10.43 -8.77 8.80
C ILE A 85 10.13 -8.43 7.33
N LEU A 86 11.02 -7.70 6.64
CA LEU A 86 10.81 -7.30 5.23
C LEU A 86 10.93 -8.47 4.23
N THR A 87 11.67 -9.53 4.58
CA THR A 87 11.68 -10.76 3.77
C THR A 87 10.40 -11.57 3.99
N ALA A 88 9.90 -11.63 5.23
CA ALA A 88 8.63 -12.27 5.58
C ALA A 88 7.42 -11.55 4.98
N GLU A 89 7.46 -10.21 4.89
CA GLU A 89 6.48 -9.35 4.21
C GLU A 89 6.26 -9.85 2.76
N VAL A 90 7.32 -9.82 1.94
CA VAL A 90 7.25 -10.21 0.53
C VAL A 90 6.91 -11.70 0.34
N ALA A 91 7.37 -12.58 1.25
CA ALA A 91 7.03 -14.00 1.22
C ALA A 91 5.53 -14.25 1.49
N ALA A 92 4.96 -13.61 2.53
CA ALA A 92 3.55 -13.75 2.90
C ALA A 92 2.62 -13.11 1.86
N VAL A 93 2.95 -11.91 1.39
CA VAL A 93 2.20 -11.21 0.33
C VAL A 93 2.20 -12.03 -0.95
N GLY A 94 3.36 -12.54 -1.38
CA GLY A 94 3.45 -13.40 -2.55
C GLY A 94 2.63 -14.69 -2.43
N TRP A 95 2.67 -15.37 -1.28
CA TRP A 95 1.86 -16.55 -1.02
C TRP A 95 0.35 -16.26 -1.05
N LEU A 96 -0.10 -15.14 -0.47
CA LEU A 96 -1.51 -14.72 -0.51
C LEU A 96 -1.98 -14.37 -1.94
N ILE A 97 -1.16 -13.67 -2.73
CA ILE A 97 -1.45 -13.38 -4.14
C ILE A 97 -1.55 -14.69 -4.94
N GLU A 98 -0.58 -15.60 -4.80
CA GLU A 98 -0.53 -16.84 -5.58
C GLU A 98 -1.65 -17.81 -5.21
N ARG A 99 -1.85 -18.09 -3.91
CA ARG A 99 -2.74 -19.14 -3.39
C ARG A 99 -4.15 -18.68 -3.07
N ARG A 100 -4.35 -17.41 -2.70
CA ARG A 100 -5.67 -16.85 -2.34
C ARG A 100 -6.20 -15.82 -3.34
N LYS A 101 -5.44 -15.48 -4.39
CA LYS A 101 -5.81 -14.49 -5.43
C LYS A 101 -6.21 -13.12 -4.85
N MET A 102 -5.56 -12.73 -3.75
CA MET A 102 -5.82 -11.46 -3.07
C MET A 102 -5.05 -10.32 -3.74
N GLY A 103 -5.62 -9.11 -3.72
CA GLY A 103 -4.92 -7.90 -4.17
C GLY A 103 -3.73 -7.58 -3.25
N MET A 104 -2.63 -7.11 -3.85
CA MET A 104 -1.34 -6.94 -3.16
C MET A 104 -1.43 -6.10 -1.87
N VAL A 105 -2.10 -4.94 -1.92
CA VAL A 105 -2.21 -4.01 -0.79
C VAL A 105 -3.04 -4.60 0.37
N LEU A 106 -4.06 -5.41 0.05
CA LEU A 106 -4.87 -6.10 1.07
C LEU A 106 -4.09 -7.26 1.71
N ALA A 107 -3.32 -8.00 0.92
CA ALA A 107 -2.44 -9.05 1.42
C ALA A 107 -1.35 -8.48 2.35
N ASP A 108 -0.77 -7.33 1.98
CA ASP A 108 0.23 -6.61 2.77
C ASP A 108 -0.35 -6.06 4.08
N THR A 109 -1.53 -5.43 4.02
CA THR A 109 -2.26 -4.98 5.22
C THR A 109 -2.51 -6.13 6.21
N LEU A 110 -2.92 -7.30 5.71
CA LEU A 110 -3.14 -8.48 6.56
C LEU A 110 -1.83 -9.06 7.10
N PHE A 111 -0.75 -9.07 6.32
CA PHE A 111 0.58 -9.40 6.84
C PHE A 111 0.95 -8.48 8.01
N TRP A 112 0.83 -7.17 7.85
CA TRP A 112 1.22 -6.22 8.89
C TRP A 112 0.36 -6.31 10.17
N LEU A 113 -0.95 -6.53 10.04
CA LEU A 113 -1.84 -6.72 11.19
C LEU A 113 -1.61 -8.04 11.94
N ILE A 114 -1.34 -9.14 11.24
CA ILE A 114 -1.35 -10.51 11.82
C ILE A 114 0.07 -11.02 12.14
N ILE A 115 1.09 -10.55 11.40
CA ILE A 115 2.46 -11.08 11.47
C ILE A 115 3.48 -9.95 11.68
N GLY A 116 3.44 -8.89 10.87
CA GLY A 116 4.42 -7.81 10.88
C GLY A 116 4.48 -7.04 12.21
N MET A 117 3.35 -6.56 12.73
CA MET A 117 3.31 -5.90 14.04
C MET A 117 3.71 -6.83 15.20
N PRO A 118 3.21 -8.07 15.32
CA PRO A 118 3.71 -9.03 16.31
C PRO A 118 5.22 -9.33 16.22
N LEU A 119 5.80 -9.44 15.01
CA LEU A 119 7.25 -9.61 14.85
C LEU A 119 8.03 -8.37 15.27
N VAL A 120 7.54 -7.16 14.95
CA VAL A 120 8.15 -5.91 15.46
C VAL A 120 8.07 -5.87 17.00
N PHE A 121 6.92 -6.20 17.60
CA PHE A 121 6.80 -6.26 19.06
C PHE A 121 7.82 -7.24 19.67
N PHE A 122 7.87 -8.47 19.17
CA PHE A 122 8.79 -9.50 19.67
C PHE A 122 10.27 -9.08 19.54
N PHE A 123 10.71 -8.61 18.37
CA PHE A 123 12.12 -8.27 18.17
C PHE A 123 12.53 -6.98 18.89
N TYR A 124 11.70 -5.93 18.86
CA TYR A 124 12.08 -4.65 19.46
C TYR A 124 11.80 -4.62 20.97
N HIS A 125 10.62 -5.03 21.44
CA HIS A 125 10.30 -5.02 22.86
C HIS A 125 10.90 -6.22 23.60
N SER A 126 10.67 -7.46 23.13
CA SER A 126 11.07 -8.66 23.88
C SER A 126 12.55 -9.03 23.74
N ALA A 127 13.13 -8.91 22.53
CA ALA A 127 14.56 -9.21 22.33
C ALA A 127 15.46 -8.00 22.62
N MET A 128 15.19 -6.83 22.01
CA MET A 128 16.00 -5.62 22.19
C MET A 128 15.67 -4.80 23.45
N HIS A 129 14.65 -5.17 24.23
CA HIS A 129 14.25 -4.47 25.47
C HIS A 129 13.89 -2.98 25.26
N VAL A 130 13.44 -2.61 24.05
CA VAL A 130 13.04 -1.24 23.70
C VAL A 130 11.77 -0.84 24.47
N PRO A 131 11.70 0.36 25.07
CA PRO A 131 10.51 0.83 25.78
C PRO A 131 9.23 0.73 24.94
N LEU A 132 8.11 0.43 25.59
CA LEU A 132 6.84 0.17 24.91
C LEU A 132 6.37 1.36 24.05
N THR A 133 6.57 2.60 24.52
CA THR A 133 6.32 3.84 23.75
C THR A 133 7.06 3.84 22.41
N ASN A 134 8.34 3.47 22.44
CA ASN A 134 9.22 3.49 21.28
C ASN A 134 8.92 2.31 20.35
N THR A 135 8.53 1.15 20.90
CA THR A 135 8.07 0.00 20.10
C THR A 135 6.77 0.33 19.37
N SER A 136 5.80 0.99 20.01
CA SER A 136 4.53 1.36 19.39
C SER A 136 4.68 2.26 18.16
N ILE A 137 5.50 3.31 18.23
CA ILE A 137 5.77 4.15 17.05
C ILE A 137 6.48 3.36 15.94
N ILE A 138 7.40 2.43 16.27
CA ILE A 138 8.05 1.56 15.27
C ILE A 138 7.02 0.61 14.62
N MET A 139 6.13 -0.03 15.39
CA MET A 139 5.07 -0.90 14.85
C MET A 139 4.18 -0.18 13.84
N VAL A 140 3.61 0.96 14.23
CA VAL A 140 2.72 1.74 13.37
C VAL A 140 3.47 2.27 12.15
N LYS A 141 4.67 2.83 12.34
CA LYS A 141 5.48 3.35 11.22
C LYS A 141 5.86 2.27 10.22
N GLN A 142 6.24 1.07 10.66
CA GLN A 142 6.67 0.00 9.75
C GLN A 142 5.48 -0.54 8.94
N ALA A 143 4.31 -0.70 9.56
CA ALA A 143 3.08 -1.08 8.84
C ALA A 143 2.64 -0.03 7.80
N VAL A 144 2.68 1.26 8.16
CA VAL A 144 2.37 2.36 7.22
C VAL A 144 3.40 2.42 6.08
N ASN A 145 4.67 2.13 6.35
CA ASN A 145 5.75 2.05 5.35
C ASN A 145 5.55 0.89 4.37
N GLY A 146 5.19 -0.30 4.87
CA GLY A 146 4.90 -1.48 4.03
C GLY A 146 3.70 -1.25 3.12
N ILE A 147 2.55 -0.87 3.69
CA ILE A 147 1.30 -0.66 2.93
C ILE A 147 1.46 0.43 1.87
N ALA A 148 2.15 1.54 2.19
CA ALA A 148 2.47 2.58 1.22
C ALA A 148 3.39 2.07 0.09
N ASN A 149 4.39 1.24 0.41
CA ASN A 149 5.30 0.70 -0.60
C ASN A 149 4.65 -0.35 -1.50
N ALA A 150 3.84 -1.26 -0.93
CA ALA A 150 3.04 -2.22 -1.67
C ALA A 150 2.05 -1.53 -2.61
N LEU A 151 1.44 -0.42 -2.16
CA LEU A 151 0.55 0.42 -2.97
C LEU A 151 1.28 1.10 -4.13
N ILE A 152 2.42 1.75 -3.87
CA ILE A 152 3.22 2.40 -4.93
C ILE A 152 3.73 1.35 -5.94
N ALA A 153 4.21 0.20 -5.47
CA ALA A 153 4.62 -0.91 -6.34
C ALA A 153 3.48 -1.44 -7.19
N ARG A 154 2.26 -1.53 -6.64
CA ARG A 154 1.09 -1.98 -7.39
C ARG A 154 0.65 -0.96 -8.43
N LEU A 155 0.64 0.34 -8.11
CA LEU A 155 0.33 1.41 -9.05
C LEU A 155 1.34 1.51 -10.21
N ILE A 156 2.64 1.38 -9.92
CA ILE A 156 3.70 1.32 -10.95
C ILE A 156 3.46 0.13 -11.90
N PHE A 157 3.18 -1.07 -11.35
CA PHE A 157 2.87 -2.24 -12.16
C PHE A 157 1.58 -2.06 -12.99
N THR A 158 0.54 -1.45 -12.41
CA THR A 158 -0.71 -1.13 -13.12
C THR A 158 -0.46 -0.16 -14.28
N GLY A 159 0.33 0.89 -14.09
CA GLY A 159 0.71 1.82 -15.15
C GLY A 159 1.52 1.16 -16.27
N TYR A 160 2.41 0.23 -15.93
CA TYR A 160 3.10 -0.62 -16.90
C TYR A 160 2.11 -1.50 -17.69
N ALA A 161 1.23 -2.23 -17.00
CA ALA A 161 0.28 -3.17 -17.64
C ALA A 161 -0.71 -2.47 -18.58
N LEU A 162 -1.21 -1.28 -18.19
CA LEU A 162 -2.08 -0.46 -19.03
C LEU A 162 -1.36 0.08 -20.27
N ARG A 163 -0.06 0.37 -20.18
CA ARG A 163 0.76 0.86 -21.31
C ARG A 163 1.26 -0.26 -22.23
N SER A 164 1.56 -1.44 -21.70
CA SER A 164 2.06 -2.57 -22.48
C SER A 164 0.95 -3.41 -23.13
N HIS A 165 -0.29 -3.28 -22.64
CA HIS A 165 -1.43 -4.17 -22.91
C HIS A 165 -1.15 -5.66 -22.64
N SER A 166 -0.02 -6.01 -22.01
CA SER A 166 0.45 -7.39 -21.88
C SER A 166 -0.17 -8.15 -20.70
N VAL A 167 -0.89 -7.45 -19.81
CA VAL A 167 -1.56 -8.02 -18.63
C VAL A 167 -2.91 -7.32 -18.43
N LEU A 168 -3.99 -8.10 -18.29
CA LEU A 168 -5.30 -7.58 -17.97
C LEU A 168 -5.40 -7.23 -16.47
N THR A 169 -5.51 -5.93 -16.16
CA THR A 169 -5.74 -5.43 -14.79
C THR A 169 -7.24 -5.21 -14.52
N SER A 170 -7.72 -5.60 -13.34
CA SER A 170 -9.13 -5.41 -12.97
C SER A 170 -9.44 -3.95 -12.65
N TYR A 171 -10.50 -3.41 -13.24
CA TYR A 171 -10.99 -2.05 -12.95
C TYR A 171 -11.32 -1.83 -11.46
N ARG A 172 -11.81 -2.88 -10.77
CA ARG A 172 -12.02 -2.88 -9.32
C ARG A 172 -10.74 -2.56 -8.56
N GLU A 173 -9.63 -3.17 -8.97
CA GLU A 173 -8.32 -3.02 -8.33
C GLU A 173 -7.70 -1.65 -8.61
N ILE A 174 -7.94 -1.09 -9.80
CA ILE A 174 -7.54 0.27 -10.17
C ILE A 174 -8.24 1.28 -9.25
N ILE A 175 -9.57 1.22 -9.12
CA ILE A 175 -10.33 2.10 -8.21
C ILE A 175 -9.86 1.91 -6.76
N TYR A 176 -9.71 0.67 -6.30
CA TYR A 176 -9.28 0.35 -4.94
C TYR A 176 -7.94 1.01 -4.60
N ASN A 177 -6.92 0.81 -5.44
CA ASN A 177 -5.59 1.38 -5.19
C ASN A 177 -5.59 2.92 -5.28
N LEU A 178 -6.33 3.52 -6.22
CA LEU A 178 -6.40 4.97 -6.34
C LEU A 178 -7.06 5.63 -5.12
N LEU A 179 -8.16 5.05 -4.60
CA LEU A 179 -8.82 5.54 -3.38
C LEU A 179 -7.86 5.51 -2.17
N VAL A 180 -7.12 4.42 -1.98
CA VAL A 180 -6.13 4.30 -0.89
C VAL A 180 -4.98 5.29 -1.09
N PHE A 181 -4.52 5.51 -2.33
CA PHE A 181 -3.43 6.44 -2.65
C PHE A 181 -3.77 7.89 -2.31
N PHE A 182 -4.95 8.37 -2.70
CA PHE A 182 -5.38 9.74 -2.42
C PHE A 182 -5.67 10.00 -0.94
N VAL A 183 -5.87 8.97 -0.12
CA VAL A 183 -5.88 9.11 1.35
C VAL A 183 -4.45 9.07 1.92
N LEU A 184 -3.67 8.05 1.57
CA LEU A 184 -2.41 7.73 2.24
C LEU A 184 -1.27 8.69 1.91
N ILE A 185 -1.03 8.97 0.62
CA ILE A 185 0.15 9.74 0.20
C ILE A 185 0.03 11.22 0.58
N PRO A 186 -1.10 11.93 0.37
CA PRO A 186 -1.25 13.30 0.85
C PRO A 186 -1.15 13.42 2.37
N ALA A 187 -1.70 12.46 3.13
CA ALA A 187 -1.62 12.49 4.59
C ALA A 187 -0.20 12.24 5.12
N LEU A 188 0.58 11.35 4.48
CA LEU A 188 2.00 11.18 4.77
C LEU A 188 2.82 12.44 4.46
N LEU A 189 2.55 13.12 3.34
CA LEU A 189 3.20 14.37 2.99
C LEU A 189 2.88 15.49 4.00
N LEU A 190 1.61 15.65 4.39
CA LEU A 190 1.19 16.61 5.41
C LEU A 190 1.84 16.33 6.77
N LEU A 191 1.93 15.06 7.18
CA LEU A 191 2.59 14.67 8.43
C LEU A 191 4.11 14.96 8.39
N ALA A 192 4.75 14.76 7.23
CA ALA A 192 6.19 15.01 7.04
C ALA A 192 6.57 16.49 6.79
N VAL A 193 5.63 17.33 6.35
CA VAL A 193 5.80 18.79 6.36
C VAL A 193 5.57 19.32 7.77
N GLY A 194 4.48 18.89 8.41
CA GLY A 194 4.15 19.27 9.79
C GLY A 194 5.27 18.92 10.78
N SER A 195 5.92 17.76 10.65
CA SER A 195 7.02 17.39 11.55
C SER A 195 8.19 18.37 11.53
N LYS A 196 8.45 18.99 10.36
CA LYS A 196 9.53 19.96 10.16
C LYS A 196 9.13 21.34 10.68
N THR A 197 7.87 21.74 10.58
CA THR A 197 7.35 22.96 11.21
C THR A 197 7.32 22.83 12.73
N ASP A 198 6.70 21.77 13.26
CA ASP A 198 6.60 21.53 14.71
C ASP A 198 7.99 21.44 15.36
N PHE A 199 8.97 20.83 14.68
CA PHE A 199 10.37 20.78 15.12
C PHE A 199 11.04 22.17 15.11
N ALA A 200 10.96 22.91 14.00
CA ALA A 200 11.60 24.21 13.88
C ALA A 200 11.00 25.27 14.82
N GLU A 201 9.69 25.16 15.08
CA GLU A 201 9.00 25.98 16.08
C GLU A 201 9.42 25.60 17.51
N THR A 202 9.59 24.30 17.80
CA THR A 202 10.11 23.82 19.10
C THR A 202 11.57 24.26 19.34
N ASP A 203 12.46 24.12 18.35
CA ASP A 203 13.85 24.62 18.41
C ASP A 203 13.90 26.13 18.66
N ARG A 204 13.13 26.91 17.89
CA ARG A 204 13.02 28.36 18.09
C ARG A 204 12.50 28.70 19.48
N HIS A 205 11.44 28.03 19.94
CA HIS A 205 10.87 28.26 21.26
C HIS A 205 11.89 27.98 22.38
N ILE A 206 12.62 26.86 22.32
CA ILE A 206 13.65 26.52 23.30
C ILE A 206 14.73 27.61 23.35
N ARG A 207 15.26 28.03 22.20
CA ARG A 207 16.29 29.09 22.13
C ARG A 207 15.78 30.43 22.65
N THR A 208 14.58 30.85 22.24
CA THR A 208 13.99 32.12 22.66
C THR A 208 13.76 32.14 24.17
N THR A 209 13.17 31.09 24.75
CA THR A 209 12.97 30.94 26.20
C THR A 209 14.31 30.90 26.94
N LEU A 210 15.29 30.14 26.46
CA LEU A 210 16.61 30.04 27.11
C LEU A 210 17.42 31.36 27.04
N SER A 211 17.35 32.12 25.95
CA SER A 211 17.94 33.46 25.84
C SER A 211 17.26 34.44 26.80
N GLN A 212 15.92 34.47 26.81
CA GLN A 212 15.14 35.33 27.71
C GLN A 212 15.41 35.01 29.18
N ASP A 213 15.44 33.74 29.56
CA ASP A 213 15.74 33.30 30.91
C ASP A 213 17.21 33.55 31.28
N SER A 214 18.16 33.34 30.35
CA SER A 214 19.57 33.67 30.54
C SER A 214 19.77 35.15 30.88
N ARG A 215 19.20 36.07 30.09
CA ARG A 215 19.26 37.51 30.36
C ARG A 215 18.58 37.86 31.68
N ARG A 216 17.30 37.47 31.84
CA ARG A 216 16.47 37.72 33.03
C ARG A 216 17.13 37.26 34.34
N VAL A 217 17.82 36.12 34.32
CA VAL A 217 18.54 35.59 35.48
C VAL A 217 19.90 36.28 35.65
N SER A 218 20.65 36.51 34.57
CA SER A 218 21.96 37.17 34.64
C SER A 218 21.85 38.61 35.15
N ASP A 219 20.92 39.41 34.61
CA ASP A 219 20.63 40.77 35.07
C ASP A 219 20.30 40.80 36.57
N ARG A 220 19.54 39.80 37.04
CA ARG A 220 19.15 39.65 38.45
C ARG A 220 20.33 39.27 39.34
N VAL A 221 21.21 38.39 38.89
CA VAL A 221 22.43 38.00 39.62
C VAL A 221 23.45 39.15 39.60
N GLU A 222 23.66 39.84 38.48
CA GLU A 222 24.55 41.00 38.41
C GLU A 222 24.02 42.15 39.28
N THR A 223 22.73 42.46 39.25
CA THR A 223 22.12 43.45 40.17
C THR A 223 22.33 43.04 41.63
N TRP A 224 22.15 41.75 41.96
CA TRP A 224 22.39 41.23 43.30
C TRP A 224 23.87 41.38 43.70
N VAL A 225 24.82 41.10 42.81
CA VAL A 225 26.27 41.25 43.01
C VAL A 225 26.65 42.72 43.21
N MET A 226 26.20 43.59 42.29
CA MET A 226 26.59 45.00 42.25
C MET A 226 26.13 45.76 43.49
N ASN A 227 24.93 45.46 44.01
CA ASN A 227 24.44 46.03 45.27
C ASN A 227 25.38 45.71 46.46
N ARG A 228 25.94 44.49 46.52
CA ARG A 228 26.94 44.12 47.54
C ARG A 228 28.31 44.70 47.22
N LYS A 229 28.67 44.82 45.94
CA LYS A 229 29.92 45.46 45.51
C LYS A 229 30.01 46.89 46.03
N THR A 230 28.95 47.67 45.88
CA THR A 230 28.83 49.03 46.44
C THR A 230 28.88 49.03 47.97
N ALA A 231 28.15 48.15 48.66
CA ALA A 231 28.16 48.11 50.12
C ALA A 231 29.56 47.79 50.71
N ILE A 232 30.27 46.82 50.14
CA ILE A 232 31.61 46.42 50.58
C ILE A 232 32.68 47.46 50.17
N LEU A 233 32.51 48.13 49.02
CA LEU A 233 33.34 49.28 48.63
C LEU A 233 33.24 50.44 49.62
N ASN A 234 32.02 50.87 49.95
CA ASN A 234 31.79 52.00 50.86
C ASN A 234 32.40 51.71 52.26
N LEU A 235 32.39 50.45 52.70
CA LEU A 235 33.05 50.03 53.94
C LEU A 235 34.59 50.05 53.83
N ALA A 236 35.16 49.69 52.68
CA ALA A 236 36.61 49.75 52.46
C ALA A 236 37.11 51.20 52.38
N GLU A 237 36.34 52.10 51.76
CA GLU A 237 36.58 53.55 51.78
C GLU A 237 36.45 54.11 53.20
N MET A 238 35.40 53.74 53.95
CA MET A 238 35.26 54.15 55.35
C MET A 238 36.40 53.66 56.25
N ALA A 239 36.98 52.49 55.96
CA ALA A 239 38.12 51.92 56.68
C ALA A 239 39.46 52.60 56.35
N ALA A 240 39.55 53.40 55.29
CA ALA A 240 40.76 54.15 54.95
C ALA A 240 41.07 55.25 55.99
N SER A 241 40.08 55.70 56.77
CA SER A 241 40.19 56.83 57.71
C SER A 241 39.65 56.53 59.13
N ARG A 242 39.34 55.27 59.47
CA ARG A 242 38.76 54.86 60.75
C ARG A 242 39.57 53.75 61.42
N SER A 243 39.54 53.71 62.75
CA SER A 243 40.11 52.58 63.50
C SER A 243 39.26 51.30 63.35
N PRO A 244 39.81 50.10 63.63
CA PRO A 244 39.04 48.86 63.58
C PRO A 244 37.82 48.88 64.52
N GLN A 245 37.98 49.49 65.71
CA GLN A 245 36.90 49.65 66.70
C GLN A 245 35.80 50.58 66.18
N GLN A 246 36.16 51.66 65.47
CA GLN A 246 35.19 52.55 64.80
C GLN A 246 34.49 51.87 63.61
N MET A 247 35.13 50.91 62.94
CA MET A 247 34.54 50.16 61.83
C MET A 247 33.56 49.07 62.26
N GLN A 248 33.76 48.47 63.44
CA GLN A 248 32.92 47.38 63.97
C GLN A 248 31.40 47.63 63.91
N PRO A 249 30.84 48.78 64.35
CA PRO A 249 29.38 49.03 64.25
C PRO A 249 28.87 49.14 62.80
N TYR A 250 29.68 49.65 61.86
CA TYR A 250 29.29 49.70 60.44
C TYR A 250 29.25 48.31 59.82
N LEU A 251 30.23 47.45 60.15
CA LEU A 251 30.25 46.05 59.74
C LEU A 251 29.00 45.30 60.25
N GLU A 252 28.69 45.45 61.53
CA GLU A 252 27.51 44.84 62.14
C GLU A 252 26.19 45.35 61.51
N GLN A 253 26.06 46.67 61.32
CA GLN A 253 24.88 47.26 60.70
C GLN A 253 24.70 46.80 59.25
N THR A 254 25.76 46.77 58.44
CA THR A 254 25.67 46.31 57.04
C THR A 254 25.24 44.85 56.95
N LYS A 255 25.77 43.97 57.81
CA LYS A 255 25.33 42.57 57.92
C LYS A 255 23.87 42.48 58.36
N LYS A 256 23.44 43.26 59.35
CA LYS A 256 22.03 43.30 59.80
C LYS A 256 21.07 43.77 58.72
N SER A 257 21.47 44.73 57.88
CA SER A 257 20.63 45.25 56.78
C SER A 257 20.54 44.34 55.55
N ASP A 258 21.53 43.48 55.30
CA ASP A 258 21.51 42.56 54.17
C ASP A 258 21.76 41.11 54.60
N VAL A 259 20.68 40.32 54.64
CA VAL A 259 20.71 38.89 54.95
C VAL A 259 21.49 38.04 53.92
N SER A 260 21.87 38.59 52.76
CA SER A 260 22.79 37.94 51.83
C SER A 260 24.26 37.98 52.30
N LEU A 261 24.59 38.75 53.35
CA LEU A 261 25.90 38.70 54.00
C LEU A 261 25.84 37.72 55.18
N LYS A 262 26.45 36.54 55.03
CA LYS A 262 26.50 35.54 56.11
C LYS A 262 27.41 36.02 57.25
N ARG A 263 28.57 36.57 56.91
CA ARG A 263 29.52 37.26 57.82
C ARG A 263 30.24 38.37 57.07
N ILE A 264 30.85 39.31 57.77
CA ILE A 264 31.63 40.41 57.16
C ILE A 264 32.82 40.77 58.05
N GLY A 265 33.94 41.20 57.45
CA GLY A 265 35.11 41.61 58.22
C GLY A 265 36.03 42.59 57.50
N LEU A 266 36.73 43.39 58.30
CA LEU A 266 37.90 44.18 57.92
C LEU A 266 39.16 43.38 58.25
N VAL A 267 40.08 43.33 57.29
CA VAL A 267 41.30 42.54 57.33
C VAL A 267 42.50 43.46 57.03
N ASP A 268 43.60 43.31 57.76
CA ASP A 268 44.80 44.14 57.62
C ASP A 268 45.68 43.77 56.40
N LYS A 269 46.80 44.48 56.22
CA LYS A 269 47.75 44.23 55.12
C LYS A 269 48.48 42.88 55.24
N GLU A 270 48.63 42.35 56.46
CA GLU A 270 49.09 40.99 56.79
C GLU A 270 48.00 39.92 56.57
N ALA A 271 46.79 40.31 56.13
CA ALA A 271 45.61 39.47 55.94
C ALA A 271 45.08 38.81 57.23
N ARG A 272 45.20 39.48 58.38
CA ARG A 272 44.57 39.11 59.66
C ARG A 272 43.29 39.92 59.90
N THR A 273 42.26 39.29 60.46
CA THR A 273 41.00 39.99 60.77
C THR A 273 41.14 40.93 61.98
N ILE A 274 40.82 42.21 61.78
CA ILE A 274 40.99 43.28 62.78
C ILE A 274 39.65 43.88 63.26
N ALA A 275 38.58 43.74 62.47
CA ALA A 275 37.19 43.92 62.91
C ALA A 275 36.30 42.91 62.15
N PHE A 276 35.29 42.33 62.78
CA PHE A 276 34.52 41.22 62.18
C PHE A 276 33.15 41.03 62.83
N PHE A 277 32.15 40.66 62.03
CA PHE A 277 30.81 40.32 62.52
C PHE A 277 30.24 39.06 61.84
N PRO A 278 29.74 38.05 62.59
CA PRO A 278 29.70 37.96 64.06
C PRO A 278 31.09 37.79 64.70
N LEU A 279 31.31 38.40 65.87
CA LEU A 279 32.61 38.38 66.58
C LEU A 279 33.09 36.97 66.96
N ILE A 280 32.15 36.08 67.27
CA ILE A 280 32.37 34.67 67.58
C ILE A 280 31.76 33.83 66.45
N ASP A 281 32.39 32.72 66.06
CA ASP A 281 31.84 31.80 65.06
C ASP A 281 30.98 30.67 65.64
N ASP A 282 30.43 29.84 64.75
CA ASP A 282 29.52 28.75 65.06
C ASP A 282 30.18 27.60 65.86
N LEU A 283 31.49 27.69 66.15
CA LEU A 283 32.25 26.77 67.01
C LEU A 283 32.72 27.44 68.31
N GLY A 284 32.21 28.63 68.63
CA GLY A 284 32.56 29.39 69.83
C GLY A 284 33.92 30.11 69.78
N GLN A 285 34.58 30.16 68.61
CA GLN A 285 35.90 30.76 68.48
C GLN A 285 35.83 32.23 68.02
N SER A 286 36.71 33.09 68.55
CA SER A 286 36.86 34.47 68.08
C SER A 286 37.18 34.51 66.57
N ASN A 287 36.54 35.43 65.85
CA ASN A 287 36.86 35.73 64.45
C ASN A 287 37.87 36.86 64.27
N ILE A 288 38.31 37.50 65.35
CA ILE A 288 39.41 38.49 65.34
C ILE A 288 40.75 37.76 65.45
N GLY A 289 41.77 38.22 64.71
CA GLY A 289 43.12 37.65 64.70
C GLY A 289 43.32 36.43 63.79
N LYS A 290 42.26 35.93 63.13
CA LYS A 290 42.36 34.81 62.16
C LYS A 290 43.11 35.28 60.90
N ASN A 291 44.08 34.50 60.44
CA ASN A 291 44.95 34.81 59.29
C ASN A 291 44.43 34.14 58.00
N TYR A 292 44.49 34.88 56.89
CA TYR A 292 44.03 34.51 55.56
C TYR A 292 45.03 34.84 54.44
N ALA A 293 46.32 35.06 54.76
CA ALA A 293 47.37 35.45 53.80
C ALA A 293 47.61 34.45 52.66
N ASP A 294 47.20 33.20 52.83
CA ASP A 294 47.30 32.09 51.88
C ASP A 294 46.04 31.90 51.01
N ARG A 295 45.07 32.83 51.06
CA ARG A 295 43.91 32.81 50.16
C ARG A 295 44.30 33.22 48.74
N PRO A 296 43.88 32.49 47.68
CA PRO A 296 44.27 32.80 46.29
C PRO A 296 43.93 34.23 45.84
N PHE A 297 42.82 34.79 46.31
CA PHE A 297 42.45 36.18 46.01
C PHE A 297 43.33 37.27 46.67
N VAL A 298 44.10 36.99 47.73
CA VAL A 298 44.85 38.03 48.47
C VAL A 298 46.00 38.65 47.64
N PRO A 299 46.84 37.89 46.92
CA PRO A 299 47.78 38.45 45.95
C PRO A 299 47.10 39.29 44.86
N ILE A 300 45.95 38.83 44.36
CA ILE A 300 45.20 39.51 43.27
C ILE A 300 44.66 40.86 43.77
N LEU A 301 44.08 40.92 44.97
CA LEU A 301 43.67 42.17 45.61
C LEU A 301 44.83 43.16 45.78
N LYS A 302 45.98 42.67 46.24
CA LYS A 302 47.20 43.48 46.46
C LYS A 302 47.76 44.05 45.16
N GLN A 303 47.70 43.30 44.05
CA GLN A 303 48.20 43.74 42.75
C GLN A 303 47.22 44.63 41.99
N THR A 304 45.93 44.29 41.99
CA THR A 304 44.92 44.96 41.14
C THR A 304 44.33 46.23 41.76
N LEU A 305 44.34 46.33 43.10
CA LEU A 305 43.67 47.37 43.89
C LEU A 305 42.19 47.60 43.50
N LYS A 306 41.53 46.56 42.96
CA LYS A 306 40.14 46.62 42.49
C LYS A 306 39.22 45.73 43.35
N PRO A 307 37.94 46.13 43.51
CA PRO A 307 36.95 45.29 44.18
C PRO A 307 36.62 44.07 43.32
N MET A 308 36.59 42.88 43.92
CA MET A 308 36.40 41.63 43.20
C MET A 308 35.50 40.61 43.91
N LEU A 309 34.94 39.69 43.14
CA LEU A 309 34.37 38.44 43.66
C LEU A 309 35.47 37.38 43.81
N SER A 310 35.39 36.55 44.85
CA SER A 310 36.31 35.42 45.03
C SER A 310 35.93 34.19 44.21
N GLU A 311 36.93 33.35 43.97
CA GLU A 311 36.79 31.92 43.73
C GLU A 311 36.09 31.21 44.91
N VAL A 312 35.57 30.00 44.68
CA VAL A 312 34.94 29.22 45.75
C VAL A 312 36.00 28.57 46.65
N VAL A 313 35.92 28.82 47.96
CA VAL A 313 36.90 28.36 48.95
C VAL A 313 36.23 27.77 50.18
N MET A 314 36.89 26.84 50.87
CA MET A 314 36.40 26.37 52.18
C MET A 314 36.57 27.44 53.25
N ALA A 315 35.52 27.65 54.06
CA ALA A 315 35.56 28.50 55.24
C ALA A 315 36.53 27.97 56.31
N ARG A 316 37.19 28.88 57.05
CA ARG A 316 38.08 28.61 58.20
C ARG A 316 37.60 29.29 59.49
N SER A 317 36.31 29.60 59.54
CA SER A 317 35.62 30.27 60.64
C SER A 317 34.29 29.55 60.78
N GLY A 318 34.00 29.05 61.98
CA GLY A 318 32.91 28.14 62.26
C GLY A 318 33.06 26.80 61.51
N VAL A 319 31.92 26.15 61.27
CA VAL A 319 31.86 24.87 60.54
C VAL A 319 32.43 25.03 59.12
N PRO A 320 33.35 24.14 58.68
CA PRO A 320 33.87 24.16 57.31
C PRO A 320 32.77 23.99 56.27
N MET A 321 32.65 24.93 55.35
CA MET A 321 31.69 24.90 54.24
C MET A 321 32.24 25.67 53.02
N PRO A 322 31.81 25.34 51.79
CA PRO A 322 32.09 26.17 50.63
C PRO A 322 31.53 27.59 50.81
N MET A 323 32.31 28.60 50.45
CA MET A 323 31.94 30.01 50.50
C MET A 323 32.56 30.78 49.34
N VAL A 324 31.93 31.90 49.00
CA VAL A 324 32.48 32.95 48.13
C VAL A 324 32.34 34.29 48.84
N ALA A 325 33.17 35.27 48.49
CA ALA A 325 33.19 36.59 49.09
C ALA A 325 33.12 37.70 48.04
N MET A 326 32.47 38.81 48.41
CA MET A 326 32.71 40.11 47.81
C MET A 326 33.86 40.77 48.57
N LEU A 327 34.85 41.28 47.84
CA LEU A 327 36.11 41.79 48.38
C LEU A 327 36.33 43.21 47.87
N ALA A 328 36.72 44.15 48.74
CA ALA A 328 37.18 45.48 48.35
C ALA A 328 38.47 45.83 49.10
N PRO A 329 39.56 46.20 48.40
CA PRO A 329 40.81 46.60 49.05
C PRO A 329 40.65 47.96 49.74
N VAL A 330 41.24 48.08 50.94
CA VAL A 330 41.38 49.36 51.63
C VAL A 330 42.66 50.00 51.11
N VAL A 331 42.53 51.16 50.47
CA VAL A 331 43.64 51.87 49.81
C VAL A 331 43.81 53.24 50.45
N VAL A 332 45.04 53.59 50.84
CA VAL A 332 45.39 54.90 51.43
C VAL A 332 46.62 55.44 50.70
N GLY A 333 46.52 56.63 50.09
CA GLY A 333 47.62 57.21 49.32
C GLY A 333 48.06 56.41 48.08
N GLY A 334 47.23 55.45 47.63
CA GLY A 334 47.57 54.47 46.60
C GLY A 334 48.13 53.14 47.14
N GLU A 335 48.48 53.04 48.43
CA GLU A 335 48.98 51.81 49.04
C GLU A 335 47.86 50.89 49.54
N TYR A 336 48.07 49.57 49.39
CA TYR A 336 47.23 48.54 50.00
C TYR A 336 47.40 48.49 51.52
N ARG A 337 46.33 48.79 52.26
CA ARG A 337 46.30 48.75 53.74
C ARG A 337 45.57 47.54 54.32
N GLY A 338 44.92 46.75 53.48
CA GLY A 338 44.05 45.64 53.87
C GLY A 338 42.88 45.49 52.92
N TYR A 339 41.81 44.83 53.37
CA TYR A 339 40.57 44.67 52.59
C TYR A 339 39.36 44.45 53.48
N VAL A 340 38.18 44.82 52.99
CA VAL A 340 36.88 44.40 53.55
C VAL A 340 36.39 43.20 52.75
N ALA A 341 35.91 42.18 53.46
CA ALA A 341 35.37 40.95 52.90
C ALA A 341 33.94 40.69 53.41
N GLY A 342 32.96 40.68 52.50
CA GLY A 342 31.61 40.21 52.76
C GLY A 342 31.47 38.75 52.31
N ILE A 343 31.31 37.82 53.27
CA ILE A 343 31.06 36.41 52.98
C ILE A 343 29.61 36.26 52.55
N LEU A 344 29.41 35.82 51.31
CA LEU A 344 28.11 35.82 50.65
C LEU A 344 27.30 34.55 50.99
N SER A 345 25.99 34.73 51.19
CA SER A 345 24.99 33.66 51.27
C SER A 345 24.29 33.54 49.92
N LEU A 346 24.45 32.41 49.26
CA LEU A 346 23.89 32.18 47.93
C LEU A 346 22.43 31.70 47.93
N GLU A 347 21.79 31.60 49.11
CA GLU A 347 20.45 30.99 49.21
C GLU A 347 19.37 31.81 48.48
N GLN A 348 19.46 33.16 48.50
CA GLN A 348 18.57 34.01 47.71
C GLN A 348 18.72 33.77 46.20
N ILE A 349 19.94 33.57 45.72
CA ILE A 349 20.24 33.22 44.33
C ILE A 349 19.70 31.82 44.03
N ARG A 350 19.92 30.83 44.92
CA ARG A 350 19.43 29.46 44.76
C ARG A 350 17.92 29.41 44.63
N GLU A 351 17.19 30.12 45.49
CA GLU A 351 15.73 30.23 45.39
C GLU A 351 15.29 30.86 44.07
N HIS A 352 15.89 31.98 43.66
CA HIS A 352 15.51 32.66 42.40
C HIS A 352 15.84 31.83 41.17
N LEU A 353 16.98 31.13 41.17
CA LEU A 353 17.37 30.19 40.11
C LEU A 353 16.38 29.03 40.05
N ALA A 354 16.17 28.32 41.16
CA ALA A 354 15.23 27.20 41.23
C ALA A 354 13.84 27.60 40.74
N LYS A 355 13.25 28.67 41.30
CA LYS A 355 11.93 29.22 40.89
C LYS A 355 11.87 29.65 39.41
N SER A 356 13.03 29.95 38.79
CA SER A 356 13.12 30.29 37.37
C SER A 356 13.29 29.07 36.46
N THR A 357 14.00 28.03 36.90
CA THR A 357 14.37 26.87 36.07
C THR A 357 13.38 25.69 36.16
N ASP A 358 12.63 25.59 37.27
CA ASP A 358 11.78 24.43 37.61
C ASP A 358 10.75 24.11 36.51
N LYS A 359 10.09 25.14 35.95
CA LYS A 359 9.04 25.00 34.93
C LYS A 359 9.42 24.22 33.68
N HIS A 360 10.71 24.19 33.33
CA HIS A 360 11.21 23.57 32.10
C HIS A 360 12.25 22.47 32.37
N ALA A 361 12.41 22.04 33.64
CA ALA A 361 13.50 21.17 34.08
C ALA A 361 14.89 21.67 33.62
N MET A 362 15.07 23.00 33.60
CA MET A 362 16.32 23.63 33.16
C MET A 362 17.40 23.43 34.22
N LEU A 363 18.63 23.20 33.76
CA LEU A 363 19.81 23.04 34.59
C LEU A 363 20.55 24.38 34.68
N TYR A 364 21.05 24.71 35.86
CA TYR A 364 21.91 25.87 36.10
C TYR A 364 23.21 25.45 36.76
N THR A 365 24.30 26.11 36.40
CA THR A 365 25.57 26.03 37.12
C THR A 365 26.22 27.41 37.17
N LEU A 366 26.53 27.90 38.37
CA LEU A 366 27.33 29.10 38.57
C LEU A 366 28.78 28.67 38.83
N VAL A 367 29.71 29.23 38.08
CA VAL A 367 31.13 28.84 38.00
C VAL A 367 32.01 30.04 38.34
N ASP A 368 33.15 29.84 39.01
CA ASP A 368 34.13 30.91 39.28
C ASP A 368 35.12 31.11 38.12
N ASN A 369 35.93 32.18 38.21
CA ASN A 369 36.99 32.51 37.25
C ASN A 369 38.05 31.39 37.08
N ASN A 370 38.17 30.45 38.02
CA ASN A 370 39.06 29.29 37.93
C ASN A 370 38.38 28.06 37.29
N GLY A 371 37.11 28.19 36.87
CA GLY A 371 36.33 27.10 36.28
C GLY A 371 35.67 26.17 37.29
N ASN A 372 35.67 26.47 38.59
CA ASN A 372 35.08 25.61 39.62
C ASN A 372 33.62 25.95 39.89
N THR A 373 32.82 24.92 40.15
CA THR A 373 31.39 25.05 40.45
C THR A 373 31.18 25.70 41.82
N ILE A 374 30.58 26.89 41.84
CA ILE A 374 30.13 27.59 43.05
C ILE A 374 28.80 26.99 43.53
N MET A 375 27.87 26.72 42.60
CA MET A 375 26.58 26.07 42.87
C MET A 375 25.95 25.53 41.58
N SER A 376 25.19 24.45 41.67
CA SER A 376 24.48 23.83 40.55
C SER A 376 23.21 23.12 41.04
N ASN A 377 22.23 22.91 40.16
CA ASN A 377 21.17 21.91 40.38
C ASN A 377 21.43 20.57 39.64
N ARG A 378 22.54 20.44 38.92
CA ARG A 378 22.93 19.20 38.26
C ARG A 378 23.41 18.17 39.28
N ALA A 379 22.91 16.94 39.18
CA ALA A 379 23.34 15.83 40.04
C ALA A 379 24.76 15.32 39.76
N ASP A 380 25.37 15.67 38.62
CA ASP A 380 26.73 15.26 38.24
C ASP A 380 27.82 16.28 38.62
N GLN A 381 27.46 17.53 38.95
CA GLN A 381 28.41 18.54 39.41
C GLN A 381 28.52 18.54 40.94
N LYS A 382 29.72 18.79 41.46
CA LYS A 382 29.96 19.01 42.89
C LYS A 382 30.47 20.43 43.12
N VAL A 383 30.08 21.04 44.23
CA VAL A 383 30.59 22.35 44.62
C VAL A 383 32.09 22.22 44.92
N MET A 384 32.89 23.21 44.52
CA MET A 384 34.35 23.23 44.57
C MET A 384 35.09 22.24 43.65
N THR A 385 34.42 21.61 42.68
CA THR A 385 35.11 20.88 41.59
C THR A 385 35.00 21.63 40.26
N PRO A 386 35.95 21.46 39.32
CA PRO A 386 35.85 21.99 37.96
C PRO A 386 34.52 21.63 37.31
N PHE A 387 33.91 22.58 36.60
CA PHE A 387 32.67 22.36 35.86
C PHE A 387 32.94 21.52 34.60
N VAL A 388 32.26 20.37 34.46
CA VAL A 388 32.50 19.41 33.37
C VAL A 388 31.18 18.88 32.81
N ARG A 389 30.89 19.19 31.53
CA ARG A 389 29.71 18.69 30.80
C ARG A 389 29.79 17.22 30.36
N GLY A 390 30.97 16.60 30.47
CA GLY A 390 31.29 15.31 29.86
C GLY A 390 31.90 15.45 28.46
N LYS A 391 32.17 14.32 27.78
CA LYS A 391 32.74 14.33 26.43
C LYS A 391 31.65 14.63 25.38
N GLY A 392 31.87 15.67 24.58
CA GLY A 392 30.92 16.13 23.56
C GLY A 392 31.45 17.34 22.79
N THR A 393 30.71 17.74 21.76
CA THR A 393 30.99 18.89 20.90
C THR A 393 30.00 20.02 21.16
N LEU A 394 30.53 21.23 21.34
CA LEU A 394 29.75 22.46 21.44
C LEU A 394 29.69 23.12 20.05
N SER A 395 28.48 23.32 19.53
CA SER A 395 28.23 23.89 18.22
C SER A 395 27.48 25.21 18.37
N ARG A 396 28.03 26.32 17.84
CA ARG A 396 27.36 27.62 17.90
C ARG A 396 26.07 27.59 17.08
N LEU A 397 24.95 27.98 17.69
CA LEU A 397 23.63 27.94 17.06
C LEU A 397 23.12 29.32 16.63
N ASP A 398 23.47 30.35 17.40
CA ASP A 398 23.20 31.77 17.12
C ASP A 398 24.16 32.65 17.97
N ASN A 399 23.82 33.92 18.20
CA ASN A 399 24.70 34.83 18.94
C ASN A 399 24.74 34.59 20.46
N GLU A 400 23.78 33.87 21.05
CA GLU A 400 23.69 33.66 22.50
C GLU A 400 23.62 32.18 22.90
N ILE A 401 23.11 31.32 22.01
CA ILE A 401 22.89 29.90 22.29
C ILE A 401 23.91 29.02 21.56
N ASP A 402 24.39 28.00 22.28
CA ASP A 402 25.14 26.87 21.76
C ASP A 402 24.31 25.57 21.86
N GLN A 403 24.64 24.56 21.06
CA GLN A 403 24.20 23.19 21.28
C GLN A 403 25.37 22.35 21.81
N TRP A 404 25.20 21.72 22.97
CA TRP A 404 26.10 20.65 23.38
C TRP A 404 25.55 19.30 22.92
N THR A 405 26.38 18.55 22.20
CA THR A 405 26.06 17.24 21.64
C THR A 405 27.04 16.19 22.18
N PRO A 406 26.59 15.08 22.77
CA PRO A 406 27.48 14.09 23.41
C PRO A 406 28.28 13.29 22.37
N SER A 407 29.54 12.99 22.69
CA SER A 407 30.40 12.13 21.85
C SER A 407 30.07 10.65 22.08
N LEU A 408 28.91 10.23 21.59
CA LEU A 408 28.46 8.83 21.59
C LEU A 408 29.13 8.06 20.44
N PRO A 409 29.22 6.72 20.51
CA PRO A 409 29.72 5.89 19.41
C PRO A 409 29.11 6.24 18.04
N PRO A 410 29.83 6.03 16.92
CA PRO A 410 29.33 6.34 15.58
C PRO A 410 27.97 5.69 15.31
N ASN A 411 27.82 4.43 15.71
CA ASN A 411 26.64 3.58 15.51
C ASN A 411 25.45 3.93 16.42
N THR A 412 25.60 4.87 17.37
CA THR A 412 24.47 5.33 18.20
C THR A 412 23.45 6.09 17.35
N PRO A 413 22.14 5.75 17.41
CA PRO A 413 21.11 6.41 16.62
C PRO A 413 21.10 7.94 16.81
N PRO A 414 20.87 8.74 15.74
CA PRO A 414 20.75 10.20 15.84
C PRO A 414 19.67 10.66 16.85
N THR A 415 18.63 9.85 17.03
CA THR A 415 17.53 10.08 17.97
C THR A 415 17.97 10.04 19.44
N GLU A 416 18.83 9.08 19.80
CA GLU A 416 19.42 8.97 21.15
C GLU A 416 20.49 10.04 21.38
N ARG A 417 21.28 10.37 20.34
CA ARG A 417 22.25 11.46 20.38
C ARG A 417 21.56 12.81 20.63
N TRP A 418 20.44 13.08 19.98
CA TRP A 418 19.63 14.27 20.23
C TRP A 418 18.97 14.25 21.62
N GLN A 419 18.47 13.10 22.09
CA GLN A 419 17.91 12.94 23.45
C GLN A 419 18.86 13.38 24.54
N LYS A 420 20.14 13.02 24.39
CA LYS A 420 21.23 13.30 25.34
C LYS A 420 21.93 14.65 25.08
N SER A 421 21.36 15.52 24.25
CA SER A 421 21.88 16.86 23.96
C SER A 421 21.25 17.95 24.84
N PHE A 422 21.90 19.10 24.93
CA PHE A 422 21.41 20.29 25.64
C PHE A 422 21.56 21.53 24.74
N TYR A 423 20.61 22.47 24.85
CA TYR A 423 20.87 23.86 24.46
C TYR A 423 21.53 24.57 25.64
N VAL A 424 22.50 25.44 25.37
CA VAL A 424 23.35 26.06 26.38
C VAL A 424 23.39 27.56 26.18
N ALA A 425 23.21 28.33 27.26
CA ALA A 425 23.55 29.75 27.31
C ALA A 425 24.63 29.95 28.38
N GLU A 426 25.67 30.71 28.03
CA GLU A 426 26.73 31.11 28.97
C GLU A 426 26.80 32.63 29.07
N THR A 427 26.75 33.16 30.28
CA THR A 427 26.79 34.60 30.55
C THR A 427 27.82 34.91 31.62
N ALA A 428 28.69 35.89 31.34
CA ALA A 428 29.63 36.41 32.33
C ALA A 428 28.91 37.32 33.34
N ILE A 429 29.26 37.20 34.62
CA ILE A 429 28.64 37.95 35.73
C ILE A 429 29.68 38.90 36.33
N GLY A 430 29.34 40.18 36.38
CA GLY A 430 30.17 41.24 36.94
C GLY A 430 31.23 41.77 35.98
N LYS A 431 31.64 43.03 36.18
CA LYS A 431 32.48 43.84 35.26
C LYS A 431 33.89 43.29 34.93
N LEU A 432 34.32 42.20 35.55
CA LEU A 432 35.60 41.52 35.27
C LEU A 432 35.39 40.04 34.86
N ALA A 433 34.16 39.66 34.47
CA ALA A 433 33.77 38.27 34.15
C ALA A 433 34.07 37.26 35.27
N GLU A 434 33.86 37.69 36.52
CA GLU A 434 34.43 37.09 37.73
C GLU A 434 33.80 35.73 38.06
N TRP A 435 32.51 35.60 37.75
CA TRP A 435 31.78 34.34 37.71
C TRP A 435 31.15 34.15 36.33
N LYS A 436 30.86 32.91 35.94
CA LYS A 436 30.09 32.56 34.75
C LYS A 436 28.82 31.82 35.14
N LEU A 437 27.67 32.33 34.72
CA LEU A 437 26.42 31.60 34.78
C LEU A 437 26.29 30.74 33.52
N VAL A 438 26.04 29.45 33.73
CA VAL A 438 25.68 28.47 32.71
C VAL A 438 24.22 28.09 32.93
N LEU A 439 23.37 28.29 31.91
CA LEU A 439 22.04 27.68 31.84
C LEU A 439 22.01 26.64 30.72
N GLU A 440 21.42 25.48 31.00
CA GLU A 440 21.38 24.34 30.09
C GLU A 440 19.96 23.77 30.04
N GLN A 441 19.36 23.71 28.85
CA GLN A 441 18.02 23.18 28.65
C GLN A 441 18.12 21.76 28.05
N PRO A 442 17.76 20.70 28.80
CA PRO A 442 17.72 19.34 28.26
C PRO A 442 16.73 19.20 27.11
N VAL A 443 17.13 18.46 26.07
CA VAL A 443 16.29 18.20 24.88
C VAL A 443 15.24 17.11 25.13
N ALA A 444 15.56 16.12 25.97
CA ALA A 444 14.73 14.93 26.19
C ALA A 444 13.23 15.19 26.50
N PRO A 445 12.83 16.21 27.30
CA PRO A 445 11.41 16.49 27.55
C PRO A 445 10.66 16.93 26.28
N PHE A 446 11.23 17.87 25.52
CA PHE A 446 10.63 18.37 24.28
C PHE A 446 10.59 17.30 23.20
N GLN A 447 11.66 16.51 23.07
CA GLN A 447 11.66 15.34 22.22
C GLN A 447 10.53 14.37 22.60
N LYS A 448 10.37 14.03 23.88
CA LYS A 448 9.30 13.13 24.32
C LYS A 448 7.92 13.66 23.93
N THR A 449 7.62 14.92 24.21
CA THR A 449 6.32 15.54 23.83
C THR A 449 6.08 15.47 22.32
N LEU A 450 7.10 15.75 21.50
CA LEU A 450 6.99 15.58 20.04
C LEU A 450 6.74 14.11 19.66
N TYR A 451 7.47 13.14 20.24
CA TYR A 451 7.32 11.71 19.97
C TYR A 451 5.92 11.20 20.34
N ASP A 452 5.41 11.55 21.51
CA ASP A 452 4.08 11.15 21.97
C ASP A 452 3.00 11.73 21.04
N ASN A 453 3.10 13.03 20.70
CA ASN A 453 2.20 13.70 19.74
C ASN A 453 2.20 13.04 18.35
N TYR A 454 3.38 12.73 17.80
CA TYR A 454 3.48 12.12 16.47
C TYR A 454 3.17 10.63 16.44
N THR A 455 3.33 9.92 17.56
CA THR A 455 2.78 8.56 17.73
C THR A 455 1.25 8.61 17.64
N GLY A 456 0.62 9.62 18.25
CA GLY A 456 -0.81 9.91 18.10
C GLY A 456 -1.20 10.21 16.65
N LYS A 457 -0.54 11.18 15.99
CA LYS A 457 -0.79 11.53 14.57
C LYS A 457 -0.64 10.31 13.64
N LEU A 458 0.39 9.49 13.82
CA LEU A 458 0.61 8.25 13.03
C LEU A 458 -0.43 7.16 13.31
N THR A 459 -0.85 7.00 14.57
CA THR A 459 -1.88 6.00 14.93
C THR A 459 -3.24 6.39 14.35
N ILE A 460 -3.61 7.67 14.39
CA ILE A 460 -4.81 8.19 13.75
C ILE A 460 -4.74 7.99 12.22
N LEU A 461 -3.59 8.28 11.59
CA LEU A 461 -3.38 8.01 10.16
C LEU A 461 -3.54 6.52 9.82
N PHE A 462 -3.03 5.61 10.65
CA PHE A 462 -3.18 4.17 10.45
C PHE A 462 -4.64 3.70 10.59
N LEU A 463 -5.39 4.23 11.55
CA LEU A 463 -6.83 3.94 11.68
C LEU A 463 -7.64 4.50 10.49
N ILE A 464 -7.32 5.71 10.02
CA ILE A 464 -7.91 6.29 8.80
C ILE A 464 -7.57 5.44 7.57
N LEU A 465 -6.34 4.93 7.47
CA LEU A 465 -5.91 4.03 6.40
C LEU A 465 -6.70 2.72 6.40
N LEU A 466 -6.89 2.08 7.56
CA LEU A 466 -7.72 0.87 7.68
C LEU A 466 -9.19 1.15 7.31
N GLY A 467 -9.74 2.29 7.74
CA GLY A 467 -11.07 2.74 7.34
C GLY A 467 -11.20 2.98 5.83
N ALA A 468 -10.21 3.61 5.22
CA ALA A 468 -10.14 3.86 3.78
C ALA A 468 -9.98 2.57 2.97
N LEU A 469 -9.18 1.60 3.44
CA LEU A 469 -9.05 0.27 2.84
C LEU A 469 -10.39 -0.49 2.87
N GLY A 470 -11.13 -0.43 3.98
CA GLY A 470 -12.46 -1.01 4.10
C GLY A 470 -13.50 -0.33 3.20
N LEU A 471 -13.50 1.00 3.15
CA LEU A 471 -14.39 1.79 2.30
C LEU A 471 -14.09 1.59 0.80
N ALA A 472 -12.81 1.54 0.41
CA ALA A 472 -12.39 1.26 -0.95
C ALA A 472 -12.80 -0.15 -1.39
N GLU A 473 -12.72 -1.15 -0.51
CA GLU A 473 -13.19 -2.52 -0.79
C GLU A 473 -14.72 -2.54 -0.98
N LEU A 474 -15.48 -1.84 -0.14
CA LEU A 474 -16.94 -1.73 -0.24
C LEU A 474 -17.38 -1.04 -1.54
N LEU A 475 -16.79 0.12 -1.86
CA LEU A 475 -17.12 0.91 -3.04
C LEU A 475 -16.70 0.21 -4.34
N SER A 476 -15.48 -0.32 -4.40
CA SER A 476 -14.97 -1.00 -5.60
C SER A 476 -15.74 -2.29 -5.90
N ARG A 477 -16.15 -3.05 -4.87
CA ARG A 477 -17.11 -4.16 -5.04
C ARG A 477 -18.44 -3.67 -5.60
N ARG A 478 -19.05 -2.65 -4.98
CA ARG A 478 -20.39 -2.14 -5.37
C ARG A 478 -20.45 -1.66 -6.81
N ILE A 479 -19.40 -0.99 -7.31
CA ILE A 479 -19.32 -0.49 -8.69
C ILE A 479 -19.16 -1.65 -9.70
N VAL A 480 -18.32 -2.65 -9.40
CA VAL A 480 -17.97 -3.69 -10.38
C VAL A 480 -18.95 -4.88 -10.37
N LEU A 481 -19.70 -5.11 -9.28
CA LEU A 481 -20.70 -6.18 -9.21
C LEU A 481 -21.71 -6.16 -10.37
N THR A 482 -22.22 -4.99 -10.77
CA THR A 482 -23.19 -4.92 -11.88
C THR A 482 -22.56 -5.20 -13.25
N LEU A 483 -21.29 -4.84 -13.43
CA LEU A 483 -20.53 -5.18 -14.66
C LEU A 483 -20.22 -6.68 -14.73
N GLU A 484 -19.91 -7.31 -13.59
CA GLU A 484 -19.70 -8.76 -13.50
C GLU A 484 -21.00 -9.54 -13.79
N GLN A 485 -22.14 -9.09 -13.24
CA GLN A 485 -23.46 -9.64 -13.55
C GLN A 485 -23.81 -9.50 -15.04
N LEU A 486 -23.58 -8.31 -15.62
CA LEU A 486 -23.81 -8.07 -17.05
C LEU A 486 -22.92 -8.99 -17.91
N ARG A 487 -21.63 -9.11 -17.59
CA ARG A 487 -20.67 -10.00 -18.28
C ARG A 487 -21.14 -11.46 -18.29
N LEU A 488 -21.68 -11.95 -17.17
CA LEU A 488 -22.19 -13.31 -17.04
C LEU A 488 -23.46 -13.53 -17.87
N ILE A 489 -24.32 -12.52 -18.03
CA ILE A 489 -25.52 -12.58 -18.86
C ILE A 489 -25.18 -12.49 -20.36
N THR A 490 -24.29 -11.57 -20.75
CA THR A 490 -23.95 -11.34 -22.16
C THR A 490 -23.10 -12.45 -22.78
N HIS A 491 -22.29 -13.17 -21.99
CA HIS A 491 -21.44 -14.26 -22.48
C HIS A 491 -22.24 -15.44 -23.06
N ASP A 492 -23.42 -15.69 -22.53
CA ASP A 492 -24.30 -16.83 -22.84
C ASP A 492 -25.63 -16.36 -23.51
N LEU A 493 -25.66 -15.11 -23.97
CA LEU A 493 -26.88 -14.47 -24.48
C LEU A 493 -27.48 -15.17 -25.72
N PRO A 494 -26.72 -15.56 -26.76
CA PRO A 494 -27.30 -16.23 -27.93
C PRO A 494 -27.88 -17.61 -27.60
N GLY A 495 -27.20 -18.39 -26.74
CA GLY A 495 -27.67 -19.72 -26.32
C GLY A 495 -28.97 -19.64 -25.52
N ARG A 496 -29.10 -18.63 -24.65
CA ARG A 496 -30.35 -18.35 -23.91
C ARG A 496 -31.49 -17.96 -24.82
N LEU A 497 -31.27 -17.02 -25.74
CA LEU A 497 -32.28 -16.57 -26.70
C LEU A 497 -32.79 -17.72 -27.59
N ALA A 498 -31.89 -18.61 -28.02
CA ALA A 498 -32.25 -19.78 -28.83
C ALA A 498 -33.00 -20.88 -28.05
N THR A 499 -32.99 -20.88 -26.71
CA THR A 499 -33.51 -22.00 -25.89
C THR A 499 -34.68 -21.61 -24.98
N GLU A 500 -34.71 -20.39 -24.45
CA GLU A 500 -35.79 -19.88 -23.59
C GLU A 500 -36.29 -18.51 -24.07
N SER A 501 -37.52 -18.47 -24.61
CA SER A 501 -38.26 -17.24 -24.94
C SER A 501 -38.77 -16.46 -23.71
N LYS A 502 -38.05 -16.54 -22.58
CA LYS A 502 -38.38 -15.86 -21.32
C LYS A 502 -37.61 -14.56 -21.17
N LYS A 503 -38.26 -13.56 -20.54
CA LYS A 503 -37.66 -12.27 -20.23
C LYS A 503 -36.36 -12.44 -19.43
N ILE A 504 -35.23 -12.11 -20.06
CA ILE A 504 -33.90 -12.13 -19.44
C ILE A 504 -33.91 -11.21 -18.19
N PRO A 505 -33.47 -11.69 -17.01
CA PRO A 505 -33.40 -10.88 -15.80
C PRO A 505 -32.18 -9.96 -15.86
N TRP A 506 -32.32 -8.82 -16.54
CA TRP A 506 -31.28 -7.79 -16.63
C TRP A 506 -31.01 -7.16 -15.25
N PRO A 507 -29.75 -6.89 -14.89
CA PRO A 507 -29.42 -6.22 -13.64
C PRO A 507 -29.82 -4.74 -13.70
N GLU A 508 -29.98 -4.12 -12.52
CA GLU A 508 -30.16 -2.68 -12.37
C GLU A 508 -28.88 -2.04 -11.82
N SER A 509 -28.58 -0.81 -12.26
CA SER A 509 -27.44 -0.04 -11.74
C SER A 509 -27.85 1.39 -11.39
N GLY A 510 -27.37 1.87 -10.25
CA GLY A 510 -27.38 3.30 -9.90
C GLY A 510 -26.24 4.10 -10.56
N VAL A 511 -25.37 3.46 -11.34
CA VAL A 511 -24.31 4.10 -12.13
C VAL A 511 -24.83 4.33 -13.54
N GLN A 512 -24.77 5.58 -14.03
CA GLN A 512 -25.40 5.96 -15.30
C GLN A 512 -24.81 5.21 -16.49
N GLU A 513 -23.48 5.14 -16.57
CA GLU A 513 -22.71 4.48 -17.63
C GLU A 513 -23.02 2.98 -17.68
N ALA A 514 -23.14 2.34 -16.52
CA ALA A 514 -23.52 0.94 -16.42
C ALA A 514 -24.98 0.74 -16.87
N ASN A 515 -25.91 1.62 -16.49
CA ASN A 515 -27.31 1.55 -16.93
C ASN A 515 -27.45 1.78 -18.44
N HIS A 516 -26.70 2.72 -19.04
CA HIS A 516 -26.62 2.89 -20.49
C HIS A 516 -26.10 1.61 -21.17
N LEU A 517 -25.01 1.02 -20.66
CA LEU A 517 -24.46 -0.22 -21.22
C LEU A 517 -25.45 -1.39 -21.11
N ILE A 518 -26.13 -1.54 -19.96
CA ILE A 518 -27.21 -2.51 -19.76
C ILE A 518 -28.33 -2.29 -20.77
N ASN A 519 -28.74 -1.05 -21.03
CA ASN A 519 -29.81 -0.75 -21.97
C ASN A 519 -29.42 -0.98 -23.44
N ASN A 520 -28.15 -0.77 -23.80
CA ASN A 520 -27.63 -1.15 -25.12
C ASN A 520 -27.65 -2.68 -25.31
N PHE A 521 -27.25 -3.45 -24.29
CA PHE A 521 -27.34 -4.92 -24.33
C PHE A 521 -28.78 -5.45 -24.29
N LYS A 522 -29.71 -4.78 -23.59
CA LYS A 522 -31.16 -5.06 -23.70
C LYS A 522 -31.64 -4.93 -25.14
N MET A 523 -31.33 -3.79 -25.79
CA MET A 523 -31.74 -3.53 -27.18
C MET A 523 -31.17 -4.58 -28.14
N MET A 524 -29.88 -4.90 -28.03
CA MET A 524 -29.24 -5.96 -28.82
C MET A 524 -29.88 -7.33 -28.56
N GLY A 525 -30.22 -7.65 -27.32
CA GLY A 525 -30.91 -8.90 -26.96
C GLY A 525 -32.32 -9.01 -27.55
N TYR A 526 -33.08 -7.90 -27.63
CA TYR A 526 -34.39 -7.87 -28.29
C TYR A 526 -34.27 -8.07 -29.80
N LEU A 527 -33.37 -7.33 -30.47
CA LEU A 527 -33.13 -7.45 -31.91
C LEU A 527 -32.64 -8.85 -32.31
N LEU A 528 -31.78 -9.47 -31.48
CA LEU A 528 -31.35 -10.86 -31.69
C LEU A 528 -32.51 -11.84 -31.52
N SER A 529 -33.41 -11.64 -30.55
CA SER A 529 -34.61 -12.49 -30.39
C SER A 529 -35.51 -12.40 -31.63
N GLU A 530 -35.79 -11.18 -32.09
CA GLU A 530 -36.61 -10.91 -33.27
C GLU A 530 -36.03 -11.57 -34.53
N GLN A 531 -34.71 -11.47 -34.74
CA GLN A 531 -34.01 -12.16 -35.83
C GLN A 531 -34.01 -13.69 -35.69
N PHE A 532 -33.92 -14.25 -34.47
CA PHE A 532 -34.05 -15.70 -34.28
C PHE A 532 -35.48 -16.19 -34.56
N ASP A 533 -36.51 -15.45 -34.15
CA ASP A 533 -37.91 -15.75 -34.44
C ASP A 533 -38.23 -15.61 -35.95
N GLU A 534 -37.65 -14.61 -36.63
CA GLU A 534 -37.73 -14.42 -38.09
C GLU A 534 -37.05 -15.58 -38.85
N ILE A 535 -35.80 -15.91 -38.51
CA ILE A 535 -35.08 -17.05 -39.11
C ILE A 535 -35.85 -18.37 -38.90
N ARG A 536 -36.47 -18.54 -37.73
CA ARG A 536 -37.31 -19.70 -37.42
C ARG A 536 -38.54 -19.76 -38.32
N GLN A 537 -39.30 -18.66 -38.46
CA GLN A 537 -40.47 -18.60 -39.36
C GLN A 537 -40.08 -18.82 -40.83
N ILE A 538 -38.93 -18.30 -41.25
CA ILE A 538 -38.37 -18.52 -42.60
C ILE A 538 -38.04 -20.01 -42.81
N ASN A 539 -37.41 -20.67 -41.83
CA ASN A 539 -37.12 -22.10 -41.90
C ASN A 539 -38.40 -22.96 -41.91
N GLU A 540 -39.35 -22.71 -41.01
CA GLU A 540 -40.62 -23.43 -40.96
C GLU A 540 -41.43 -23.24 -42.27
N SER A 541 -41.36 -22.06 -42.91
CA SER A 541 -41.95 -21.81 -44.24
C SER A 541 -41.19 -22.48 -45.38
N LEU A 542 -39.85 -22.58 -45.29
CA LEU A 542 -39.01 -23.30 -46.26
C LEU A 542 -39.27 -24.80 -46.21
N GLU A 543 -39.36 -25.40 -45.02
CA GLU A 543 -39.70 -26.80 -44.82
C GLU A 543 -41.07 -27.14 -45.43
N GLN A 544 -42.10 -26.31 -45.15
CA GLN A 544 -43.43 -26.46 -45.76
C GLN A 544 -43.38 -26.38 -47.30
N ARG A 545 -42.63 -25.42 -47.86
CA ARG A 545 -42.46 -25.29 -49.32
C ARG A 545 -41.71 -26.47 -49.93
N VAL A 546 -40.72 -27.01 -49.24
CA VAL A 546 -40.00 -28.22 -49.70
C VAL A 546 -40.94 -29.42 -49.69
N GLU A 547 -41.69 -29.65 -48.60
CA GLU A 547 -42.67 -30.75 -48.52
C GLU A 547 -43.76 -30.63 -49.61
N GLU A 548 -44.33 -29.43 -49.80
CA GLU A 548 -45.33 -29.17 -50.83
C GLU A 548 -44.79 -29.42 -52.24
N ARG A 549 -43.61 -28.89 -52.59
CA ARG A 549 -42.99 -29.10 -53.91
C ARG A 549 -42.57 -30.56 -54.14
N THR A 550 -42.16 -31.27 -53.09
CA THR A 550 -41.90 -32.72 -53.17
C THR A 550 -43.19 -33.52 -53.39
N ARG A 551 -44.31 -33.12 -52.77
CA ARG A 551 -45.63 -33.74 -53.03
C ARG A 551 -46.13 -33.45 -54.45
N GLU A 552 -46.06 -32.21 -54.91
CA GLU A 552 -46.44 -31.82 -56.29
C GLU A 552 -45.65 -32.60 -57.34
N LEU A 553 -44.33 -32.70 -57.17
CA LEU A 553 -43.45 -33.44 -58.09
C LEU A 553 -43.84 -34.92 -58.13
N ARG A 554 -44.02 -35.55 -56.96
CA ARG A 554 -44.43 -36.96 -56.86
C ARG A 554 -45.82 -37.22 -57.46
N GLU A 555 -46.79 -36.34 -57.19
CA GLU A 555 -48.12 -36.43 -57.79
C GLU A 555 -48.06 -36.29 -59.33
N SER A 556 -47.14 -35.48 -59.85
CA SER A 556 -46.90 -35.34 -61.28
C SER A 556 -46.29 -36.62 -61.87
N GLU A 557 -45.24 -37.18 -61.24
CA GLU A 557 -44.62 -38.45 -61.65
C GLU A 557 -45.62 -39.62 -61.64
N GLU A 558 -46.43 -39.75 -60.58
CA GLU A 558 -47.43 -40.82 -60.48
C GLU A 558 -48.56 -40.64 -61.51
N LYS A 559 -48.94 -39.40 -61.86
CA LYS A 559 -49.87 -39.11 -62.98
C LYS A 559 -49.25 -39.46 -64.34
N PHE A 560 -48.03 -39.02 -64.63
CA PHE A 560 -47.34 -39.33 -65.89
C PHE A 560 -47.15 -40.84 -66.09
N ARG A 561 -46.70 -41.55 -65.06
CA ARG A 561 -46.56 -43.02 -65.10
C ARG A 561 -47.91 -43.69 -65.36
N THR A 562 -48.98 -43.25 -64.70
CA THR A 562 -50.34 -43.79 -64.92
C THR A 562 -50.83 -43.56 -66.35
N VAL A 563 -50.54 -42.41 -66.97
CA VAL A 563 -50.91 -42.18 -68.38
C VAL A 563 -50.14 -43.13 -69.31
N ALA A 564 -48.82 -43.23 -69.15
CA ALA A 564 -47.98 -44.08 -70.00
C ALA A 564 -48.27 -45.59 -69.83
N ASP A 565 -48.55 -46.05 -68.61
CA ASP A 565 -48.84 -47.47 -68.33
C ASP A 565 -50.19 -47.93 -68.92
N TYR A 566 -51.12 -46.99 -69.16
CA TYR A 566 -52.45 -47.26 -69.72
C TYR A 566 -52.59 -46.93 -71.22
N THR A 567 -51.56 -46.43 -71.91
CA THR A 567 -51.61 -46.23 -73.37
C THR A 567 -51.85 -47.57 -74.10
N TYR A 568 -52.80 -47.59 -75.04
CA TYR A 568 -53.13 -48.79 -75.84
C TYR A 568 -52.06 -49.13 -76.90
N GLY A 569 -51.25 -48.16 -77.31
CA GLY A 569 -50.04 -48.40 -78.11
C GLY A 569 -48.97 -49.14 -77.29
N TRP A 570 -48.16 -49.95 -77.96
CA TRP A 570 -46.88 -50.36 -77.39
C TRP A 570 -45.90 -49.20 -77.55
N GLU A 571 -45.48 -48.63 -76.42
CA GLU A 571 -44.43 -47.63 -76.37
C GLU A 571 -43.16 -48.28 -75.83
N LEU A 572 -42.01 -47.97 -76.43
CA LEU A 572 -40.69 -48.39 -76.00
C LEU A 572 -39.77 -47.17 -76.05
N TRP A 573 -39.13 -46.84 -74.93
CA TRP A 573 -38.11 -45.81 -74.84
C TRP A 573 -36.77 -46.49 -74.61
N GLU A 574 -35.82 -46.25 -75.50
CA GLU A 574 -34.47 -46.79 -75.45
C GLU A 574 -33.43 -45.67 -75.20
N THR A 575 -32.28 -46.05 -74.66
CA THR A 575 -31.10 -45.17 -74.60
C THR A 575 -30.40 -45.12 -75.96
N SER A 576 -29.47 -44.18 -76.13
CA SER A 576 -28.56 -44.12 -77.29
C SER A 576 -27.64 -45.35 -77.44
N GLU A 577 -27.60 -46.24 -76.45
CA GLU A 577 -26.88 -47.52 -76.48
C GLU A 577 -27.81 -48.71 -76.80
N GLY A 578 -29.09 -48.45 -77.11
CA GLY A 578 -30.10 -49.47 -77.44
C GLY A 578 -30.69 -50.21 -76.24
N SER A 579 -30.42 -49.78 -75.01
CA SER A 579 -30.98 -50.41 -73.80
C SER A 579 -32.35 -49.83 -73.44
N CYS A 580 -33.31 -50.69 -73.10
CA CYS A 580 -34.69 -50.29 -72.81
C CYS A 580 -34.82 -49.57 -71.46
N LEU A 581 -35.11 -48.26 -71.49
CA LEU A 581 -35.38 -47.42 -70.33
C LEU A 581 -36.80 -47.64 -69.80
N TYR A 582 -37.79 -47.59 -70.70
CA TYR A 582 -39.22 -47.79 -70.41
C TYR A 582 -39.88 -48.60 -71.53
N CYS A 583 -40.89 -49.40 -71.17
CA CYS A 583 -41.70 -50.17 -72.10
C CYS A 583 -43.11 -50.27 -71.52
N SER A 584 -44.14 -49.88 -72.27
CA SER A 584 -45.51 -49.87 -71.75
C SER A 584 -46.04 -51.31 -71.56
N PRO A 585 -46.92 -51.56 -70.56
CA PRO A 585 -47.55 -52.88 -70.34
C PRO A 585 -48.26 -53.45 -71.58
N SER A 586 -48.69 -52.58 -72.50
CA SER A 586 -49.27 -52.96 -73.79
C SER A 586 -48.34 -53.83 -74.67
N CYS A 587 -47.03 -53.89 -74.39
CA CYS A 587 -46.11 -54.82 -75.05
C CYS A 587 -46.49 -56.29 -74.86
N GLU A 588 -47.07 -56.72 -73.73
CA GLU A 588 -47.45 -58.13 -73.53
C GLU A 588 -48.64 -58.52 -74.41
N ARG A 589 -49.57 -57.59 -74.64
CA ARG A 589 -50.67 -57.77 -75.61
C ARG A 589 -50.15 -57.84 -77.05
N VAL A 590 -49.22 -56.95 -77.42
CA VAL A 590 -48.72 -56.79 -78.80
C VAL A 590 -47.67 -57.84 -79.19
N THR A 591 -46.90 -58.36 -78.24
CA THR A 591 -45.75 -59.26 -78.50
C THR A 591 -45.82 -60.62 -77.79
N GLY A 592 -46.60 -60.74 -76.72
CA GLY A 592 -46.58 -61.89 -75.83
C GLY A 592 -45.43 -61.90 -74.79
N TYR A 593 -44.69 -60.80 -74.61
CA TYR A 593 -43.62 -60.62 -73.62
C TYR A 593 -43.90 -59.43 -72.69
N SER A 594 -43.60 -59.54 -71.40
CA SER A 594 -43.81 -58.46 -70.43
C SER A 594 -42.73 -57.36 -70.53
N PRO A 595 -42.96 -56.14 -70.00
CA PRO A 595 -41.99 -55.03 -70.04
C PRO A 595 -40.61 -55.40 -69.49
N GLU A 596 -40.56 -56.26 -68.48
CA GLU A 596 -39.33 -56.70 -67.81
C GLU A 596 -38.44 -57.50 -68.77
N ALA A 597 -39.03 -58.23 -69.72
CA ALA A 597 -38.27 -58.97 -70.73
C ALA A 597 -37.51 -58.03 -71.68
N PHE A 598 -38.12 -56.91 -72.08
CA PHE A 598 -37.46 -55.88 -72.90
C PHE A 598 -36.40 -55.11 -72.12
N LYS A 599 -36.63 -54.85 -70.83
CA LYS A 599 -35.63 -54.23 -69.93
C LYS A 599 -34.44 -55.15 -69.64
N THR A 600 -34.65 -56.46 -69.54
CA THR A 600 -33.60 -57.45 -69.21
C THR A 600 -32.81 -57.89 -70.44
N ASP A 601 -33.43 -57.90 -71.63
CA ASP A 601 -32.81 -58.35 -72.88
C ASP A 601 -33.08 -57.34 -74.00
N SER A 602 -32.15 -56.40 -74.15
CA SER A 602 -32.25 -55.32 -75.15
C SER A 602 -32.24 -55.84 -76.60
N GLY A 603 -31.73 -57.05 -76.83
CA GLY A 603 -31.79 -57.72 -78.13
C GLY A 603 -33.16 -58.36 -78.45
N LEU A 604 -34.12 -58.34 -77.52
CA LEU A 604 -35.41 -59.01 -77.70
C LEU A 604 -36.20 -58.44 -78.89
N LEU A 605 -36.26 -57.12 -79.03
CA LEU A 605 -36.99 -56.45 -80.11
C LEU A 605 -36.56 -56.96 -81.50
N GLU A 606 -35.26 -56.92 -81.80
CA GLU A 606 -34.73 -57.35 -83.11
C GLU A 606 -35.07 -58.81 -83.44
N ARG A 607 -35.10 -59.69 -82.43
CA ARG A 607 -35.39 -61.13 -82.63
C ARG A 607 -36.88 -61.41 -82.86
N LEU A 608 -37.75 -60.54 -82.34
CA LEU A 608 -39.20 -60.59 -82.61
C LEU A 608 -39.53 -60.11 -84.03
N ILE A 609 -38.76 -59.20 -84.61
CA ILE A 609 -38.98 -58.71 -85.99
C ILE A 609 -38.84 -59.86 -87.00
N HIS A 610 -39.64 -59.80 -88.07
CA HIS A 610 -39.61 -60.79 -89.15
C HIS A 610 -38.27 -60.71 -89.93
N PRO A 611 -37.61 -61.83 -90.27
CA PRO A 611 -36.26 -61.80 -90.87
C PRO A 611 -36.13 -60.97 -92.15
N GLU A 612 -37.20 -60.90 -92.96
CA GLU A 612 -37.27 -60.07 -94.18
C GLU A 612 -37.34 -58.56 -93.90
N ASP A 613 -37.88 -58.17 -92.75
CA ASP A 613 -38.09 -56.77 -92.37
C ASP A 613 -36.95 -56.24 -91.49
N LEU A 614 -36.18 -57.12 -90.84
CA LEU A 614 -35.04 -56.77 -89.98
C LEU A 614 -33.97 -55.88 -90.66
N PRO A 615 -33.61 -56.04 -91.96
CA PRO A 615 -32.70 -55.12 -92.63
C PRO A 615 -33.29 -53.70 -92.76
N LYS A 616 -34.61 -53.59 -92.99
CA LYS A 616 -35.31 -52.30 -93.06
C LYS A 616 -35.38 -51.65 -91.68
N TRP A 617 -35.68 -52.45 -90.64
CA TRP A 617 -35.64 -51.99 -89.24
C TRP A 617 -34.27 -51.42 -88.88
N LYS A 618 -33.18 -52.17 -89.10
CA LYS A 618 -31.83 -51.70 -88.76
C LYS A 618 -31.44 -50.42 -89.52
N ALA A 619 -31.83 -50.29 -90.79
CA ALA A 619 -31.60 -49.07 -91.57
C ALA A 619 -32.44 -47.87 -91.09
N HIS A 620 -33.68 -48.11 -90.62
CA HIS A 620 -34.55 -47.08 -90.05
C HIS A 620 -34.06 -46.65 -88.66
N HIS A 621 -33.82 -47.60 -87.76
CA HIS A 621 -33.30 -47.38 -86.40
C HIS A 621 -31.98 -46.61 -86.42
N ALA A 622 -31.04 -47.01 -87.28
CA ALA A 622 -29.80 -46.28 -87.50
C ALA A 622 -30.02 -44.84 -88.01
N ARG A 623 -31.02 -44.59 -88.87
CA ARG A 623 -31.34 -43.23 -89.36
C ARG A 623 -32.10 -42.35 -88.37
N VAL A 624 -32.77 -42.94 -87.37
CA VAL A 624 -33.42 -42.20 -86.28
C VAL A 624 -32.39 -41.80 -85.22
N HIS A 625 -31.41 -42.66 -84.93
CA HIS A 625 -30.34 -42.38 -83.97
C HIS A 625 -29.11 -41.67 -84.55
N TYR A 626 -28.90 -41.69 -85.88
CA TYR A 626 -27.67 -41.17 -86.50
C TYR A 626 -27.88 -40.58 -87.91
N ASP A 627 -27.42 -39.34 -88.10
CA ASP A 627 -27.32 -38.67 -89.41
C ASP A 627 -25.84 -38.60 -89.86
N PRO A 628 -25.45 -39.33 -90.93
CA PRO A 628 -24.06 -39.37 -91.40
C PRO A 628 -23.51 -38.05 -91.92
N GLU A 629 -24.36 -37.12 -92.39
CA GLU A 629 -23.90 -35.86 -93.02
C GLU A 629 -23.77 -34.71 -92.01
N THR A 630 -24.54 -34.73 -90.91
CA THR A 630 -24.57 -33.63 -89.92
C THR A 630 -23.94 -33.98 -88.58
N ARG A 631 -23.84 -35.27 -88.21
CA ARG A 631 -23.34 -35.77 -86.91
C ARG A 631 -24.10 -35.28 -85.66
N GLU A 632 -25.29 -34.71 -85.81
CA GLU A 632 -26.18 -34.36 -84.69
C GLU A 632 -27.30 -35.40 -84.53
N VAL A 633 -27.74 -35.62 -83.28
CA VAL A 633 -28.87 -36.50 -82.98
C VAL A 633 -30.18 -35.73 -83.24
N ARG A 634 -30.84 -36.01 -84.36
CA ARG A 634 -32.08 -35.32 -84.77
C ARG A 634 -33.26 -35.65 -83.85
N HIS A 635 -33.48 -34.86 -82.81
CA HIS A 635 -34.72 -34.91 -82.02
C HIS A 635 -35.91 -34.42 -82.85
N GLY A 636 -37.00 -35.19 -82.88
CA GLY A 636 -38.33 -34.70 -83.31
C GLY A 636 -38.85 -35.13 -84.69
N PHE A 637 -38.16 -35.99 -85.44
CA PHE A 637 -38.73 -36.59 -86.67
C PHE A 637 -39.50 -37.88 -86.37
N ALA A 638 -40.83 -37.80 -86.39
CA ALA A 638 -41.70 -38.97 -86.44
C ALA A 638 -41.60 -39.62 -87.84
N ASN A 639 -40.70 -40.59 -87.97
CA ASN A 639 -40.60 -41.44 -89.14
C ASN A 639 -41.36 -42.75 -88.86
N GLU A 640 -42.28 -43.14 -89.74
CA GLU A 640 -43.02 -44.39 -89.61
C GLU A 640 -42.29 -45.53 -90.36
N LEU A 641 -42.43 -46.75 -89.85
CA LEU A 641 -42.01 -47.97 -90.52
C LEU A 641 -43.03 -49.08 -90.25
N GLU A 642 -43.62 -49.63 -91.31
CA GLU A 642 -44.36 -50.89 -91.21
C GLU A 642 -43.38 -52.08 -91.22
N PHE A 643 -43.43 -52.89 -90.16
CA PHE A 643 -42.66 -54.13 -90.05
C PHE A 643 -43.47 -55.19 -89.30
N ARG A 644 -43.26 -56.46 -89.63
CA ARG A 644 -43.97 -57.58 -88.99
C ARG A 644 -43.19 -58.06 -87.75
N ILE A 645 -43.92 -58.38 -86.68
CA ILE A 645 -43.40 -58.98 -85.45
C ILE A 645 -43.98 -60.37 -85.20
N LYS A 646 -43.20 -61.23 -84.55
CA LYS A 646 -43.60 -62.57 -84.10
C LYS A 646 -44.25 -62.48 -82.72
N HIS A 647 -45.56 -62.72 -82.65
CA HIS A 647 -46.28 -62.80 -81.37
C HIS A 647 -46.00 -64.15 -80.67
N ARG A 648 -45.72 -64.12 -79.37
CA ARG A 648 -45.58 -65.34 -78.54
C ARG A 648 -46.92 -65.76 -77.93
N ILE A 649 -47.52 -66.79 -78.52
CA ILE A 649 -48.69 -67.47 -77.95
C ILE A 649 -48.28 -68.26 -76.70
N ARG A 650 -48.97 -68.06 -75.57
CA ARG A 650 -48.81 -68.89 -74.36
C ARG A 650 -49.48 -70.25 -74.55
N SER A 651 -48.69 -71.32 -74.53
CA SER A 651 -49.19 -72.69 -74.32
C SER A 651 -49.56 -72.90 -72.84
N GLY A 652 -50.81 -73.24 -72.56
CA GLY A 652 -51.31 -73.42 -71.19
C GLY A 652 -51.28 -74.89 -70.70
N THR A 653 -50.80 -75.09 -69.48
CA THR A 653 -51.10 -76.28 -68.64
C THR A 653 -51.35 -75.81 -67.21
N SER A 654 -52.15 -76.56 -66.45
CA SER A 654 -52.87 -76.09 -65.26
C SER A 654 -52.50 -76.83 -63.98
N HIS A 655 -52.58 -76.20 -62.80
CA HIS A 655 -52.93 -76.88 -61.56
C HIS A 655 -53.70 -75.99 -60.54
N LEU A 656 -54.93 -76.42 -60.27
CA LEU A 656 -55.63 -76.59 -58.96
C LEU A 656 -54.73 -76.48 -57.69
N GLU A 657 -55.18 -76.05 -56.49
CA GLU A 657 -56.53 -75.72 -55.97
C GLU A 657 -56.53 -74.66 -54.79
N PRO A 658 -57.38 -74.60 -53.72
CA PRO A 658 -58.01 -73.33 -53.33
C PRO A 658 -57.71 -72.79 -51.90
N GLY A 659 -58.26 -71.61 -51.57
CA GLY A 659 -58.31 -71.06 -50.20
C GLY A 659 -59.44 -70.03 -49.98
N HIS A 660 -60.15 -70.12 -48.86
CA HIS A 660 -61.27 -69.24 -48.49
C HIS A 660 -60.81 -67.91 -47.85
N HIS A 661 -61.57 -66.81 -48.03
CA HIS A 661 -62.55 -66.36 -47.00
C HIS A 661 -63.48 -65.20 -47.43
N ARG A 662 -64.50 -64.94 -46.59
CA ARG A 662 -65.63 -64.01 -46.79
C ARG A 662 -65.32 -62.55 -46.39
N ALA A 663 -66.12 -61.64 -46.93
CA ALA A 663 -66.14 -60.21 -46.57
C ALA A 663 -66.91 -59.91 -45.26
N GLN A 664 -66.57 -58.79 -44.60
CA GLN A 664 -67.53 -57.98 -43.82
C GLN A 664 -67.07 -56.53 -43.53
N LYS A 665 -68.06 -55.63 -43.47
CA LYS A 665 -68.10 -54.33 -42.74
C LYS A 665 -69.27 -54.44 -41.75
N PRO A 666 -69.50 -53.46 -40.83
CA PRO A 666 -68.59 -52.70 -39.97
C PRO A 666 -69.01 -52.81 -38.48
N GLY A 667 -68.32 -52.14 -37.54
CA GLY A 667 -68.78 -52.06 -36.15
C GLY A 667 -67.92 -51.18 -35.24
N GLY A 668 -68.46 -50.75 -34.10
CA GLY A 668 -67.77 -49.91 -33.10
C GLY A 668 -68.42 -49.96 -31.72
N ARG A 669 -67.95 -49.09 -30.79
CA ARG A 669 -68.05 -49.21 -29.31
C ARG A 669 -67.10 -50.30 -28.77
N GLY A 670 -66.55 -50.23 -27.56
CA GLY A 670 -66.54 -49.15 -26.57
C GLY A 670 -66.50 -49.66 -25.11
N ARG A 671 -65.93 -48.85 -24.20
CA ARG A 671 -65.85 -49.00 -22.72
C ARG A 671 -64.88 -50.03 -22.10
N GLU A 672 -64.09 -49.53 -21.13
CA GLU A 672 -63.89 -50.03 -19.74
C GLU A 672 -63.29 -51.45 -19.50
N LYS A 673 -62.46 -51.76 -18.48
CA LYS A 673 -61.96 -51.14 -17.21
C LYS A 673 -60.66 -51.93 -16.80
N GLN A 674 -59.88 -51.76 -15.72
CA GLN A 674 -59.95 -50.98 -14.46
C GLN A 674 -58.52 -50.78 -13.84
N LYS A 675 -58.32 -49.71 -13.05
CA LYS A 675 -57.39 -49.54 -11.87
C LYS A 675 -56.01 -50.24 -11.81
N SER A 676 -54.98 -49.43 -11.54
CA SER A 676 -54.42 -49.13 -10.19
C SER A 676 -53.30 -48.07 -10.31
N GLY A 677 -52.88 -47.31 -9.30
CA GLY A 677 -53.40 -47.01 -7.95
C GLY A 677 -53.03 -45.55 -7.57
N GLY A 678 -53.60 -44.97 -6.51
CA GLY A 678 -53.48 -43.52 -6.21
C GLY A 678 -52.80 -43.15 -4.88
N PRO A 679 -52.58 -41.84 -4.59
CA PRO A 679 -52.01 -41.37 -3.33
C PRO A 679 -52.98 -40.56 -2.41
N TRP A 680 -52.70 -40.62 -1.10
CA TRP A 680 -53.07 -39.71 -0.01
C TRP A 680 -51.83 -39.61 0.91
N TYR A 681 -51.55 -38.62 1.76
CA TYR A 681 -52.15 -37.37 2.27
C TYR A 681 -50.93 -36.49 2.73
N SER A 682 -50.93 -35.27 3.27
CA SER A 682 -51.86 -34.16 3.63
C SER A 682 -50.95 -32.90 3.86
N GLY A 683 -51.42 -31.66 4.08
CA GLY A 683 -52.74 -31.05 3.97
C GLY A 683 -52.92 -29.84 4.91
N ARG A 684 -53.52 -28.73 4.40
CA ARG A 684 -53.93 -27.49 5.13
C ARG A 684 -52.77 -26.60 5.63
N ARG A 685 -52.89 -25.28 5.83
CA ARG A 685 -53.87 -24.20 5.47
C ARG A 685 -53.06 -22.87 5.50
N HIS A 686 -53.41 -21.77 4.83
CA HIS A 686 -54.63 -20.96 5.04
C HIS A 686 -54.99 -20.09 3.80
N ARG A 687 -56.22 -19.55 3.82
CA ARG A 687 -56.69 -18.39 3.03
C ARG A 687 -56.83 -17.17 3.96
N PRO A 688 -57.11 -15.95 3.45
CA PRO A 688 -57.02 -15.49 2.04
C PRO A 688 -55.90 -14.47 1.81
#